data_AF-A0A5P1A2V2-F1
#
_entry.id   AF-A0A5P1A2V2-F1
#
_cell.length_a   1.000
_cell.length_b   1.000
_cell.length_c   1.000
_cell.angle_alpha   90.00
_cell.angle_beta   90.00
_cell.angle_gamma   90.00
#
_symmetry.space_group_name_H-M   'P 1'
#
loop_
_entity.id
_entity.type
_entity.pdbx_description
1 polymer ?
#
loop_
_entity_poly.entity_id
_entity_poly.type
_entity_poly.pdbx_seq_one_letter_code
_entity_poly.pdbx_strand_id
1 'polypeptide(L)'
;NGGRISFPRGTKAVLIPRRNKAVGRVLVKRAAGSIATRVTATTQKTLYSTAAGYIHQEVPHMECQIQKHFCTSGKENKDKYVFREKPKDHDGKCSCDKPPKKDACEIVDGILAGKKGNEQVEDCHPKIKDKNDKYPDWQCGNINFVKDPRVCMPPRRQKLCVRGLTQQGKITNKQDIRTQFIKSASIETHFAWHRYKKDNGNTDSELKTGKIPEGFRKQMYYTFGDFRDIFFGRDISSCGYIKGTSNNIKDILKERNEKQMLDEWTNSYGPEIWEGMLCALTNGLSESEKKNILQDYSYNKLNNAEKGDCCLEEFSSRPQFFRWFIEWSDEFCRERKKKEEEVEKKCEKDHEGCEKTNGKTSCANACEAYKKYITDKQSEYTDQEQKFKDDKSNRKPGYEGYSTKEAPEYLKEKCLDGTCNCMDKVKSIDDYWKKPNKTYERSTLKNRCECQPPQQPPKPAEEGVARTGKPRSKDEPEESESEEDDSSHDDDDDPDENEEEEDEVADGTEEEDEDHGPDDIDEFVEQEEEDDDENEENDDGEEIEEEEEEDKEEDTETQLPDACTIVDAILSPQNSSSYAEGCKWKYGKMPRGGLGWLCNNKGSKGDDEGGLCIPPRRRRLYLGNLKTVNENTSQVDLRKAFIECAAIETFFAWHEYKMEKKKEKEEEVELVYKATVPNEQDQQLKNGEIHDEFKRRMFYTFSDYKDILFGKDKGSANDVQKIKTNIDNVFQNSGKRTSSAQNTEEQREEWWTKYGPHIWDGMVCALGYTTEKKDVIPGVREKLIGHINNKKYQYINVKKDLEEIVYRPQFIRWFEEWAEEFCRKRTYKLKNVKVDCRGKYEGEKYCSGDGEACENIVRQNYDTVSDFFCPRCAKSCNSYKQWINVKEHEFNKQTEKYKMEINDSKSKNYYKEFYKNLQKKYATDTDFVASLKDGSCSNNITGNNKIDFNRQNETFGPTEYCKACPVFGVQYKKGVWNELPEKQCDGKTIVRKKVIKNKNDSIETLDMLVSDSTVKTFPENLDNVCDKTDNFKGIRKDQWTCGYVCDLDVCNLSHHNSNTHIDKSISVRILFKRWIEYFLKDYSKLKQKLNSCTNNGKESICINECKNKCVCAGNWVEEKMKEWEKVKKRFFDQYNVRDSEEVYQVNSVVGQNVYPTDVHKVLDEGETFEQLKLSGGCPNSENTKECKKKDVITILLGRLQKQIESCKQKHNPNGRTPCVDTPLPVEEETNPLD
;
A
#
# COMPACT_ATOMS: atom_id res chain seq x y z
N ASN A 1 19.13 47.69 30.02
CA ASN A 1 19.38 49.15 30.09
C ASN A 1 18.62 49.83 28.97
N GLY A 2 17.82 50.85 29.27
CA GLY A 2 16.83 51.40 28.32
C GLY A 2 17.22 52.74 27.70
N GLY A 3 16.39 53.18 26.75
CA GLY A 3 16.37 54.53 26.18
C GLY A 3 14.98 54.79 25.60
N ARG A 4 14.33 55.89 25.99
CA ARG A 4 12.92 56.19 25.68
C ARG A 4 12.74 57.70 25.53
N ILE A 5 12.07 58.15 24.47
CA ILE A 5 11.36 59.44 24.30
C ILE A 5 10.60 59.37 22.95
N SER A 6 9.53 60.17 22.77
CA SER A 6 8.37 59.68 22.01
C SER A 6 7.38 60.75 21.51
N PHE A 7 6.66 60.43 20.42
CA PHE A 7 5.37 61.04 19.98
C PHE A 7 5.44 62.52 19.50
N PRO A 8 4.37 63.17 18.95
CA PRO A 8 2.96 62.72 18.80
C PRO A 8 2.19 63.00 17.47
N ARG A 9 1.16 62.16 17.24
CA ARG A 9 -0.24 62.42 16.79
C ARG A 9 -0.59 63.32 15.58
N GLY A 10 -1.55 62.82 14.78
CA GLY A 10 -2.69 63.60 14.24
C GLY A 10 -3.09 63.26 12.78
N THR A 11 -4.37 63.09 12.39
CA THR A 11 -5.65 63.00 13.14
C THR A 11 -6.71 62.23 12.30
N LYS A 12 -7.87 61.89 12.88
CA LYS A 12 -9.14 61.48 12.23
C LYS A 12 -9.61 62.57 11.21
N ALA A 13 -10.64 62.48 10.35
CA ALA A 13 -11.89 61.67 10.29
C ALA A 13 -12.56 61.88 8.87
N VAL A 14 -13.78 61.45 8.45
CA VAL A 14 -14.75 60.33 8.67
C VAL A 14 -15.99 60.56 7.74
N LEU A 15 -16.81 59.52 7.42
CA LEU A 15 -18.06 59.50 6.59
C LEU A 15 -17.88 59.69 5.04
N ILE A 16 -18.64 59.12 4.07
CA ILE A 16 -20.08 58.70 3.89
C ILE A 16 -20.98 59.93 3.56
N PRO A 17 -21.97 59.93 2.59
CA PRO A 17 -22.81 58.82 2.08
C PRO A 17 -23.21 58.75 0.56
N ARG A 18 -23.88 57.61 0.21
CA ARG A 18 -25.07 57.40 -0.69
C ARG A 18 -25.08 57.65 -2.23
N ARG A 19 -25.28 56.52 -2.93
CA ARG A 19 -26.38 56.15 -3.89
C ARG A 19 -26.74 57.06 -5.10
N ASN A 20 -26.78 56.43 -6.28
CA ASN A 20 -28.07 56.03 -6.89
C ASN A 20 -27.95 54.86 -7.91
N LYS A 21 -29.09 54.19 -8.19
CA LYS A 21 -29.27 53.21 -9.32
C LYS A 21 -29.52 54.02 -10.62
N ALA A 22 -29.64 53.50 -11.85
CA ALA A 22 -29.99 52.18 -12.41
C ALA A 22 -29.56 52.15 -13.93
N VAL A 23 -29.65 51.11 -14.76
CA VAL A 23 -29.85 49.63 -14.66
C VAL A 23 -29.43 49.01 -16.02
N GLY A 24 -29.10 47.70 -16.08
CA GLY A 24 -29.01 46.97 -17.37
C GLY A 24 -28.16 45.69 -17.36
N ARG A 25 -28.75 44.56 -17.77
CA ARG A 25 -28.06 43.28 -18.07
C ARG A 25 -28.65 42.66 -19.33
N VAL A 26 -27.81 42.04 -20.16
CA VAL A 26 -28.21 41.16 -21.27
C VAL A 26 -27.35 39.88 -21.21
N LEU A 27 -27.93 38.75 -21.64
CA LEU A 27 -27.33 37.39 -21.59
C LEU A 27 -27.35 36.75 -22.98
N VAL A 28 -26.30 35.98 -23.31
CA VAL A 28 -26.27 35.03 -24.45
C VAL A 28 -25.63 33.70 -23.99
N LYS A 29 -25.96 32.57 -24.64
CA LYS A 29 -25.80 31.20 -24.13
C LYS A 29 -24.56 30.43 -24.66
N ARG A 30 -24.37 29.23 -24.08
CA ARG A 30 -23.27 28.25 -24.25
C ARG A 30 -23.21 27.58 -25.64
N ALA A 31 -22.05 26.99 -25.95
CA ALA A 31 -21.90 25.72 -26.68
C ALA A 31 -20.72 24.91 -26.12
N ALA A 32 -20.64 23.61 -26.42
CA ALA A 32 -19.53 22.71 -26.06
C ALA A 32 -19.38 21.61 -27.12
N GLY A 33 -18.15 21.15 -27.38
CA GLY A 33 -17.83 20.16 -28.42
C GLY A 33 -16.33 19.91 -28.56
N SER A 34 -15.94 18.86 -29.28
CA SER A 34 -14.56 18.32 -29.31
C SER A 34 -13.99 18.17 -30.73
N ILE A 35 -12.75 17.65 -30.81
CA ILE A 35 -11.98 17.28 -32.02
C ILE A 35 -11.23 18.46 -32.68
N ALA A 36 -10.05 18.15 -33.21
CA ALA A 36 -9.08 19.12 -33.72
C ALA A 36 -9.24 19.38 -35.22
N THR A 37 -9.04 20.63 -35.64
CA THR A 37 -8.15 21.04 -36.75
C THR A 37 -7.87 22.56 -36.66
N ARG A 38 -6.84 23.01 -37.38
CA ARG A 38 -6.18 24.34 -37.39
C ARG A 38 -7.07 25.61 -37.37
N VAL A 39 -6.55 26.61 -36.66
CA VAL A 39 -6.46 28.07 -36.99
C VAL A 39 -7.54 29.05 -36.48
N THR A 40 -7.12 29.81 -35.44
CA THR A 40 -7.43 31.21 -35.05
C THR A 40 -8.85 31.76 -34.98
N ALA A 41 -9.24 32.19 -33.77
CA ALA A 41 -9.89 33.48 -33.52
C ALA A 41 -9.31 34.12 -32.23
N THR A 42 -9.00 35.41 -32.25
CA THR A 42 -8.34 36.12 -31.13
C THR A 42 -9.32 36.86 -30.24
N THR A 43 -9.27 36.62 -28.92
CA THR A 43 -9.86 37.54 -27.93
C THR A 43 -8.99 38.80 -27.84
N GLN A 44 -9.56 39.99 -28.04
CA GLN A 44 -8.81 41.24 -27.97
C GLN A 44 -8.36 41.54 -26.54
N LYS A 45 -7.06 41.76 -26.33
CA LYS A 45 -6.55 42.42 -25.13
C LYS A 45 -6.85 43.91 -25.21
N THR A 46 -7.59 44.47 -24.24
CA THR A 46 -7.72 45.92 -24.11
C THR A 46 -6.42 46.52 -23.56
N LEU A 47 -6.05 47.69 -24.05
CA LEU A 47 -4.73 48.28 -23.83
C LEU A 47 -4.48 48.61 -22.34
N TYR A 48 -5.53 48.99 -21.64
CA TYR A 48 -5.56 49.29 -20.20
C TYR A 48 -5.62 48.07 -19.27
N SER A 49 -5.57 46.83 -19.78
CA SER A 49 -5.68 45.60 -18.97
C SER A 49 -4.51 45.30 -18.03
N THR A 50 -3.47 46.15 -18.01
CA THR A 50 -2.33 46.05 -17.08
C THR A 50 -1.85 47.43 -16.67
N ALA A 51 -1.26 47.56 -15.47
CA ALA A 51 -0.64 48.81 -15.02
C ALA A 51 0.47 49.30 -15.98
N ALA A 52 1.24 48.38 -16.55
CA ALA A 52 2.23 48.67 -17.59
C ALA A 52 1.61 49.27 -18.86
N GLY A 53 0.49 48.72 -19.33
CA GLY A 53 -0.27 49.25 -20.47
C GLY A 53 -0.91 50.61 -20.19
N TYR A 54 -1.47 50.81 -19.00
CA TYR A 54 -1.97 52.11 -18.55
C TYR A 54 -0.86 53.17 -18.51
N ILE A 55 0.27 52.88 -17.87
CA ILE A 55 1.43 53.80 -17.84
C ILE A 55 1.95 54.06 -19.26
N HIS A 56 2.03 53.06 -20.13
CA HIS A 56 2.48 53.25 -21.52
C HIS A 56 1.56 54.19 -22.33
N GLN A 57 0.27 54.20 -22.03
CA GLN A 57 -0.73 55.03 -22.71
C GLN A 57 -0.78 56.48 -22.20
N GLU A 58 -0.68 56.68 -20.88
CA GLU A 58 -0.91 57.99 -20.23
C GLU A 58 0.39 58.80 -19.97
N VAL A 59 1.59 58.22 -20.22
CA VAL A 59 2.89 58.88 -19.97
C VAL A 59 3.28 60.09 -20.85
N PRO A 60 2.66 60.44 -22.00
CA PRO A 60 3.04 61.64 -22.78
C PRO A 60 3.05 62.98 -22.01
N HIS A 61 2.51 63.04 -20.79
CA HIS A 61 2.44 64.23 -19.94
C HIS A 61 3.14 64.06 -18.56
N MET A 62 3.99 63.04 -18.39
CA MET A 62 4.64 62.72 -17.11
C MET A 62 6.19 62.74 -17.23
N GLU A 63 6.84 63.76 -16.68
CA GLU A 63 8.30 63.96 -16.74
C GLU A 63 9.10 63.01 -15.82
N CYS A 64 9.11 61.71 -16.11
CA CYS A 64 9.91 60.74 -15.36
C CYS A 64 11.41 60.84 -15.71
N GLN A 65 12.19 61.51 -14.85
CA GLN A 65 13.61 61.77 -15.13
C GLN A 65 14.51 60.51 -15.06
N ILE A 66 14.13 59.46 -14.32
CA ILE A 66 15.04 58.35 -13.97
C ILE A 66 14.66 57.01 -14.66
N GLN A 67 13.38 56.70 -14.84
CA GLN A 67 12.92 55.38 -15.31
C GLN A 67 12.17 55.46 -16.64
N LYS A 68 12.53 54.59 -17.59
CA LYS A 68 12.07 54.67 -19.00
C LYS A 68 11.63 53.34 -19.64
N HIS A 69 11.76 52.20 -18.96
CA HIS A 69 11.49 50.86 -19.52
C HIS A 69 10.26 50.21 -18.86
N PHE A 70 9.07 50.56 -19.35
CA PHE A 70 7.77 50.14 -18.79
C PHE A 70 7.08 48.99 -19.55
N CYS A 71 7.74 48.39 -20.55
CA CYS A 71 7.20 47.30 -21.38
C CYS A 71 8.27 46.22 -21.61
N THR A 72 7.83 44.97 -21.87
CA THR A 72 8.72 43.82 -22.16
C THR A 72 8.31 43.12 -23.46
N SER A 73 8.58 43.75 -24.59
CA SER A 73 8.30 43.21 -25.92
C SER A 73 9.46 43.56 -26.87
N GLY A 74 10.15 42.54 -27.40
CA GLY A 74 11.41 42.71 -28.13
C GLY A 74 12.62 42.19 -27.35
N LYS A 75 13.82 42.26 -27.93
CA LYS A 75 15.07 41.73 -27.35
C LYS A 75 15.69 42.63 -26.25
N GLU A 76 14.89 43.44 -25.56
CA GLU A 76 15.39 44.28 -24.47
C GLU A 76 15.61 43.49 -23.17
N ASN A 77 16.58 43.92 -22.35
CA ASN A 77 16.94 43.22 -21.13
C ASN A 77 15.90 43.44 -20.01
N LYS A 78 15.27 42.34 -19.55
CA LYS A 78 14.35 42.29 -18.41
C LYS A 78 14.93 42.92 -17.14
N ASP A 79 16.25 42.95 -16.97
CA ASP A 79 16.92 43.57 -15.82
C ASP A 79 16.75 45.11 -15.76
N LYS A 80 16.14 45.74 -16.76
CA LYS A 80 15.79 47.17 -16.77
C LYS A 80 14.28 47.43 -16.60
N TYR A 81 13.43 46.40 -16.66
CA TYR A 81 11.99 46.55 -16.56
C TYR A 81 11.59 47.10 -15.18
N VAL A 82 10.80 48.18 -15.15
CA VAL A 82 10.47 48.90 -13.91
C VAL A 82 9.64 48.04 -12.94
N PHE A 83 8.61 47.35 -13.44
CA PHE A 83 7.73 46.52 -12.62
C PHE A 83 8.27 45.09 -12.41
N ARG A 84 9.59 44.95 -12.22
CA ARG A 84 10.21 43.69 -11.79
C ARG A 84 9.99 43.48 -10.28
N GLU A 85 9.94 42.22 -9.86
CA GLU A 85 9.49 41.80 -8.51
C GLU A 85 10.34 42.33 -7.33
N LYS A 86 11.59 42.76 -7.57
CA LYS A 86 12.53 43.26 -6.54
C LYS A 86 13.39 44.42 -7.08
N PRO A 87 13.70 45.47 -6.30
CA PRO A 87 14.68 46.50 -6.71
C PRO A 87 16.09 45.93 -6.92
N LYS A 88 16.80 46.45 -7.92
CA LYS A 88 18.06 45.87 -8.42
C LYS A 88 19.24 45.98 -7.45
N ASP A 89 19.21 47.03 -6.64
CA ASP A 89 20.13 47.38 -5.56
C ASP A 89 19.84 46.64 -4.23
N HIS A 90 18.73 45.88 -4.19
CA HIS A 90 18.28 45.09 -3.04
C HIS A 90 18.31 43.57 -3.25
N ASP A 91 18.58 43.08 -4.47
CA ASP A 91 18.67 41.64 -4.78
C ASP A 91 19.61 40.86 -3.83
N GLY A 92 20.73 41.47 -3.41
CA GLY A 92 21.63 40.92 -2.40
C GLY A 92 21.31 41.34 -0.96
N LYS A 93 20.95 42.61 -0.73
CA LYS A 93 20.81 43.21 0.62
C LYS A 93 19.61 42.69 1.42
N CYS A 94 18.65 42.02 0.78
CA CYS A 94 17.50 41.42 1.43
C CYS A 94 17.67 39.91 1.70
N SER A 95 18.91 39.41 1.72
CA SER A 95 19.24 38.06 2.17
C SER A 95 19.91 38.11 3.55
N CYS A 96 19.39 37.37 4.53
CA CYS A 96 20.10 37.13 5.78
C CYS A 96 21.12 36.01 5.54
N ASP A 97 22.40 36.29 5.76
CA ASP A 97 23.50 35.49 5.20
C ASP A 97 23.46 34.00 5.59
N LYS A 98 23.28 33.17 4.57
CA LYS A 98 23.97 31.88 4.46
C LYS A 98 25.20 32.09 3.58
N PRO A 99 26.34 31.44 3.86
CA PRO A 99 27.50 31.51 2.98
C PRO A 99 27.11 31.06 1.56
N PRO A 100 27.74 31.62 0.50
CA PRO A 100 27.38 31.33 -0.88
C PRO A 100 27.43 29.83 -1.17
N LYS A 101 26.43 29.34 -1.93
CA LYS A 101 26.31 27.93 -2.31
C LYS A 101 27.48 27.56 -3.22
N LYS A 102 28.51 26.93 -2.65
CA LYS A 102 29.68 26.46 -3.40
C LYS A 102 29.29 25.66 -4.65
N ASP A 103 30.02 25.85 -5.72
CA ASP A 103 29.81 25.15 -6.98
C ASP A 103 30.06 23.62 -6.86
N ALA A 104 29.58 22.84 -7.82
CA ALA A 104 29.89 21.42 -7.91
C ALA A 104 31.41 21.17 -8.07
N CYS A 105 32.10 21.85 -8.99
CA CYS A 105 33.55 21.70 -9.16
C CYS A 105 34.33 22.20 -7.92
N GLU A 106 33.90 23.29 -7.27
CA GLU A 106 34.52 23.77 -6.02
C GLU A 106 34.46 22.74 -4.88
N ILE A 107 33.37 21.96 -4.80
CA ILE A 107 33.24 20.87 -3.82
C ILE A 107 34.22 19.73 -4.16
N VAL A 108 34.39 19.43 -5.45
CA VAL A 108 35.26 18.34 -5.93
C VAL A 108 36.74 18.68 -5.79
N ASP A 109 37.17 19.87 -6.21
CA ASP A 109 38.56 20.32 -6.00
C ASP A 109 38.89 20.37 -4.50
N GLY A 110 37.93 20.77 -3.66
CA GLY A 110 38.05 20.73 -2.20
C GLY A 110 38.23 19.34 -1.57
N ILE A 111 38.05 18.23 -2.31
CA ILE A 111 38.32 16.86 -1.82
C ILE A 111 39.36 16.09 -2.66
N LEU A 112 39.56 16.43 -3.93
CA LEU A 112 40.49 15.73 -4.85
C LEU A 112 41.78 16.50 -5.12
N ALA A 113 41.92 17.78 -4.73
CA ALA A 113 43.16 18.53 -4.95
C ALA A 113 44.39 17.78 -4.40
N GLY A 114 45.33 17.47 -5.30
CA GLY A 114 46.57 16.75 -4.99
C GLY A 114 46.41 15.24 -4.70
N LYS A 115 45.20 14.67 -4.78
CA LYS A 115 44.94 13.25 -4.49
C LYS A 115 45.20 12.36 -5.70
N LYS A 116 45.96 11.29 -5.50
CA LYS A 116 46.19 10.27 -6.55
C LYS A 116 45.09 9.21 -6.53
N GLY A 117 44.88 8.53 -7.66
CA GLY A 117 43.85 7.49 -7.78
C GLY A 117 44.10 6.24 -6.91
N ASN A 118 45.30 6.06 -6.38
CA ASN A 118 45.70 4.98 -5.49
C ASN A 118 45.74 5.38 -3.99
N GLU A 119 45.35 6.60 -3.65
CA GLU A 119 45.29 7.10 -2.27
C GLU A 119 43.84 7.05 -1.76
N GLN A 120 43.63 6.84 -0.46
CA GLN A 120 42.29 6.89 0.14
C GLN A 120 41.76 8.33 0.14
N VAL A 121 40.46 8.52 -0.16
CA VAL A 121 39.78 9.82 -0.16
C VAL A 121 38.54 9.74 0.72
N GLU A 122 38.54 10.52 1.80
CA GLU A 122 37.62 10.35 2.94
C GLU A 122 37.61 8.88 3.41
N ASP A 123 36.47 8.26 3.64
CA ASP A 123 36.37 6.82 3.97
C ASP A 123 36.43 5.91 2.72
N CYS A 124 36.38 6.47 1.50
CA CYS A 124 36.33 5.69 0.26
C CYS A 124 37.72 5.31 -0.24
N HIS A 125 37.84 4.06 -0.69
CA HIS A 125 39.11 3.42 -1.05
C HIS A 125 39.21 3.21 -2.57
N PRO A 126 40.44 3.16 -3.13
CA PRO A 126 40.68 2.77 -4.51
C PRO A 126 40.00 1.44 -4.88
N LYS A 127 39.54 1.31 -6.14
CA LYS A 127 38.85 0.11 -6.63
C LYS A 127 39.66 -1.18 -6.47
N ILE A 128 40.97 -1.05 -6.58
CA ILE A 128 42.01 -2.08 -6.50
C ILE A 128 43.15 -1.49 -5.65
N LYS A 129 43.55 -2.16 -4.57
CA LYS A 129 44.54 -1.68 -3.59
C LYS A 129 45.96 -1.64 -4.15
N ASP A 130 46.42 -2.73 -4.77
CA ASP A 130 47.79 -2.90 -5.26
C ASP A 130 47.82 -3.54 -6.66
N LYS A 131 48.80 -4.39 -6.98
CA LYS A 131 48.91 -5.12 -8.27
C LYS A 131 48.34 -6.54 -8.21
N ASN A 132 48.10 -7.07 -7.02
CA ASN A 132 47.68 -8.44 -6.74
C ASN A 132 46.21 -8.50 -6.27
N ASP A 133 45.67 -7.42 -5.70
CA ASP A 133 44.25 -7.30 -5.35
C ASP A 133 43.35 -7.48 -6.59
N LYS A 134 42.49 -8.51 -6.59
CA LYS A 134 41.59 -8.81 -7.71
C LYS A 134 40.33 -7.96 -7.61
N TYR A 135 39.93 -7.33 -8.71
CA TYR A 135 38.58 -6.75 -8.80
C TYR A 135 37.52 -7.87 -8.73
N PRO A 136 36.42 -7.70 -7.96
CA PRO A 136 35.49 -8.79 -7.69
C PRO A 136 34.73 -9.23 -8.95
N ASP A 137 34.31 -10.49 -8.95
CA ASP A 137 33.44 -11.05 -9.97
C ASP A 137 31.96 -10.70 -9.67
N TRP A 138 31.08 -10.94 -10.65
CA TRP A 138 29.64 -10.74 -10.50
C TRP A 138 29.07 -11.62 -9.37
N GLN A 139 28.18 -11.05 -8.56
CA GLN A 139 27.57 -11.75 -7.42
C GLN A 139 26.10 -12.07 -7.73
N CYS A 140 25.86 -13.29 -8.22
CA CYS A 140 24.54 -13.90 -8.42
C CYS A 140 24.20 -14.83 -7.23
N GLY A 141 22.93 -15.20 -7.05
CA GLY A 141 22.47 -16.17 -6.04
C GLY A 141 22.52 -15.71 -4.57
N ASN A 142 23.31 -14.68 -4.25
CA ASN A 142 23.63 -14.33 -2.87
C ASN A 142 22.67 -13.28 -2.28
N ILE A 143 21.71 -13.75 -1.47
CA ILE A 143 20.67 -12.91 -0.82
C ILE A 143 21.21 -11.76 0.05
N ASN A 144 22.47 -11.82 0.47
CA ASN A 144 23.13 -10.76 1.24
C ASN A 144 23.50 -9.53 0.37
N PHE A 145 23.56 -9.68 -0.95
CA PHE A 145 23.75 -8.58 -1.90
C PHE A 145 22.43 -8.10 -2.49
N VAL A 146 21.57 -9.02 -2.96
CA VAL A 146 20.27 -8.70 -3.58
C VAL A 146 19.23 -9.73 -3.13
N LYS A 147 18.04 -9.29 -2.71
CA LYS A 147 17.02 -10.18 -2.11
C LYS A 147 16.46 -11.25 -3.05
N ASP A 148 16.37 -10.97 -4.34
CA ASP A 148 16.00 -11.97 -5.34
C ASP A 148 17.30 -12.65 -5.82
N PRO A 149 17.50 -13.95 -5.57
CA PRO A 149 18.77 -14.63 -5.89
C PRO A 149 19.07 -14.65 -7.39
N ARG A 150 18.06 -14.43 -8.25
CA ARG A 150 18.19 -14.45 -9.71
C ARG A 150 18.71 -13.12 -10.30
N VAL A 151 19.06 -12.15 -9.45
CA VAL A 151 19.64 -10.88 -9.84
C VAL A 151 21.13 -10.88 -9.50
N CYS A 152 21.98 -10.66 -10.50
CA CYS A 152 23.42 -10.51 -10.31
C CYS A 152 23.78 -9.05 -9.98
N MET A 153 24.55 -8.81 -8.91
CA MET A 153 25.05 -7.47 -8.59
C MET A 153 26.37 -7.17 -9.34
N PRO A 154 26.46 -6.06 -10.10
CA PRO A 154 27.69 -5.68 -10.79
C PRO A 154 28.87 -5.47 -9.83
N PRO A 155 30.10 -5.90 -10.18
CA PRO A 155 31.33 -5.58 -9.46
C PRO A 155 31.49 -4.09 -9.12
N ARG A 156 31.06 -3.22 -10.04
CA ARG A 156 31.00 -1.77 -9.87
C ARG A 156 30.09 -1.37 -8.70
N ARG A 157 28.85 -1.90 -8.65
CA ARG A 157 27.88 -1.65 -7.58
C ARG A 157 28.35 -2.18 -6.22
N GLN A 158 29.03 -3.33 -6.19
CA GLN A 158 29.60 -3.92 -4.97
C GLN A 158 30.67 -3.02 -4.34
N LYS A 159 31.49 -2.35 -5.16
CA LYS A 159 32.58 -1.47 -4.75
C LYS A 159 32.20 0.03 -4.76
N LEU A 160 30.92 0.38 -4.85
CA LEU A 160 30.42 1.75 -5.01
C LEU A 160 30.71 2.63 -3.77
N CYS A 161 31.28 3.81 -3.95
CA CYS A 161 31.52 4.79 -2.88
C CYS A 161 30.18 5.38 -2.42
N VAL A 162 29.65 4.85 -1.31
CA VAL A 162 28.37 5.27 -0.70
C VAL A 162 28.52 5.74 0.75
N ARG A 163 29.75 5.88 1.23
CA ARG A 163 30.03 6.04 2.67
C ARG A 163 29.62 7.40 3.22
N GLY A 164 29.83 8.48 2.47
CA GLY A 164 29.30 9.81 2.81
C GLY A 164 27.76 9.86 2.83
N LEU A 165 27.09 8.94 2.12
CA LEU A 165 25.63 8.82 2.12
C LEU A 165 25.07 7.99 3.28
N THR A 166 25.84 7.00 3.75
CA THR A 166 25.40 5.96 4.70
C THR A 166 25.84 6.18 6.15
N GLN A 167 26.74 7.14 6.39
CA GLN A 167 27.16 7.51 7.73
C GLN A 167 26.11 8.41 8.42
N GLN A 168 25.63 7.99 9.59
CA GLN A 168 24.65 8.72 10.39
C GLN A 168 25.14 10.15 10.70
N GLY A 169 24.24 11.13 10.56
CA GLY A 169 24.56 12.56 10.78
C GLY A 169 25.27 13.27 9.63
N LYS A 170 25.69 12.58 8.54
CA LYS A 170 26.25 13.25 7.35
C LYS A 170 25.21 13.91 6.43
N ILE A 171 23.95 13.51 6.55
CA ILE A 171 22.81 14.05 5.81
C ILE A 171 21.71 14.42 6.80
N THR A 172 21.48 15.73 6.98
CA THR A 172 20.51 16.33 7.92
C THR A 172 19.60 17.37 7.26
N ASN A 173 20.02 17.93 6.11
CA ASN A 173 19.28 18.96 5.37
C ASN A 173 19.53 18.87 3.85
N LYS A 174 18.79 19.66 3.06
CA LYS A 174 18.86 19.62 1.57
C LYS A 174 20.24 19.92 0.97
N GLN A 175 21.05 20.77 1.61
CA GLN A 175 22.41 21.08 1.15
C GLN A 175 23.38 19.93 1.46
N ASP A 176 23.13 19.17 2.54
CA ASP A 176 23.91 17.95 2.82
C ASP A 176 23.63 16.87 1.76
N ILE A 177 22.36 16.65 1.38
CA ILE A 177 22.00 15.72 0.30
C ILE A 177 22.82 16.05 -0.95
N ARG A 178 22.77 17.31 -1.40
CA ARG A 178 23.59 17.77 -2.54
C ARG A 178 25.08 17.46 -2.32
N THR A 179 25.63 17.89 -1.20
CA THR A 179 27.09 17.84 -0.95
C THR A 179 27.60 16.41 -0.85
N GLN A 180 26.91 15.53 -0.13
CA GLN A 180 27.36 14.14 0.04
C GLN A 180 27.19 13.32 -1.25
N PHE A 181 26.16 13.58 -2.07
CA PHE A 181 26.03 12.94 -3.38
C PHE A 181 27.10 13.39 -4.37
N ILE A 182 27.35 14.71 -4.47
CA ILE A 182 28.45 15.24 -5.30
C ILE A 182 29.77 14.59 -4.88
N LYS A 183 30.12 14.62 -3.58
CA LYS A 183 31.34 13.97 -3.07
C LYS A 183 31.41 12.49 -3.41
N SER A 184 30.36 11.73 -3.10
CA SER A 184 30.35 10.27 -3.28
C SER A 184 30.51 9.87 -4.75
N ALA A 185 29.79 10.53 -5.66
CA ALA A 185 29.87 10.29 -7.10
C ALA A 185 31.21 10.75 -7.72
N SER A 186 31.80 11.81 -7.17
CA SER A 186 33.10 12.33 -7.61
C SER A 186 34.24 11.41 -7.20
N ILE A 187 34.26 10.94 -5.94
CA ILE A 187 35.25 9.97 -5.45
C ILE A 187 35.10 8.62 -6.16
N GLU A 188 33.85 8.20 -6.43
CA GLU A 188 33.56 7.04 -7.26
C GLU A 188 34.20 7.17 -8.65
N THR A 189 33.98 8.31 -9.32
CA THR A 189 34.47 8.55 -10.68
C THR A 189 36.00 8.61 -10.74
N HIS A 190 36.65 9.28 -9.78
CA HIS A 190 38.11 9.33 -9.63
C HIS A 190 38.74 7.93 -9.54
N PHE A 191 38.20 7.08 -8.66
CA PHE A 191 38.72 5.71 -8.49
C PHE A 191 38.33 4.77 -9.64
N ALA A 192 37.16 4.95 -10.25
CA ALA A 192 36.75 4.21 -11.43
C ALA A 192 37.65 4.56 -12.63
N TRP A 193 37.98 5.85 -12.83
CA TRP A 193 38.87 6.32 -13.89
C TRP A 193 40.28 5.75 -13.71
N HIS A 194 40.87 5.87 -12.51
CA HIS A 194 42.19 5.30 -12.22
C HIS A 194 42.27 3.79 -12.49
N ARG A 195 41.19 3.02 -12.20
CA ARG A 195 41.10 1.62 -12.62
C ARG A 195 41.05 1.50 -14.16
N TYR A 196 40.13 2.20 -14.81
CA TYR A 196 39.97 2.16 -16.27
C TYR A 196 41.27 2.46 -17.03
N LYS A 197 42.11 3.38 -16.52
CA LYS A 197 43.44 3.66 -17.06
C LYS A 197 44.41 2.49 -16.97
N LYS A 198 44.39 1.72 -15.87
CA LYS A 198 45.20 0.48 -15.72
C LYS A 198 44.72 -0.61 -16.68
N ASP A 199 43.40 -0.75 -16.83
CA ASP A 199 42.79 -1.88 -17.55
C ASP A 199 42.88 -1.73 -19.09
N ASN A 200 43.01 -0.50 -19.62
CA ASN A 200 42.97 -0.22 -21.06
C ASN A 200 44.24 0.45 -21.62
N GLY A 201 44.98 1.21 -20.80
CA GLY A 201 46.21 1.90 -21.21
C GLY A 201 46.00 3.15 -22.08
N ASN A 202 46.88 4.15 -21.92
CA ASN A 202 46.95 5.40 -22.70
C ASN A 202 45.63 6.21 -22.87
N THR A 203 44.61 5.99 -22.05
CA THR A 203 43.30 6.67 -22.18
C THR A 203 43.34 8.16 -21.81
N ASP A 204 44.41 8.62 -21.15
CA ASP A 204 44.62 10.04 -20.85
C ASP A 204 44.75 10.91 -22.12
N SER A 205 45.24 10.37 -23.24
CA SER A 205 45.35 11.16 -24.47
C SER A 205 43.97 11.44 -25.10
N GLU A 206 43.04 10.50 -25.03
CA GLU A 206 41.67 10.69 -25.53
C GLU A 206 40.96 11.78 -24.71
N LEU A 207 41.09 11.72 -23.38
CA LEU A 207 40.54 12.75 -22.49
C LEU A 207 41.11 14.15 -22.79
N LYS A 208 42.42 14.26 -23.07
CA LYS A 208 43.03 15.53 -23.50
C LYS A 208 42.54 16.06 -24.85
N THR A 209 42.03 15.20 -25.75
CA THR A 209 41.33 15.67 -26.97
C THR A 209 39.90 16.17 -26.71
N GLY A 210 39.46 16.23 -25.45
CA GLY A 210 38.13 16.67 -25.06
C GLY A 210 37.07 15.57 -25.07
N LYS A 211 37.46 14.29 -25.18
CA LYS A 211 36.53 13.15 -25.30
C LYS A 211 36.61 12.21 -24.11
N ILE A 212 35.47 11.86 -23.54
CA ILE A 212 35.38 10.78 -22.55
C ILE A 212 35.37 9.45 -23.30
N PRO A 213 36.31 8.51 -23.02
CA PRO A 213 36.33 7.19 -23.65
C PRO A 213 34.98 6.47 -23.49
N GLU A 214 34.44 5.91 -24.56
CA GLU A 214 33.07 5.37 -24.62
C GLU A 214 32.80 4.33 -23.51
N GLY A 215 33.72 3.38 -23.31
CA GLY A 215 33.63 2.37 -22.25
C GLY A 215 33.70 2.94 -20.82
N PHE A 216 34.21 4.16 -20.64
CA PHE A 216 34.15 4.89 -19.38
C PHE A 216 32.87 5.73 -19.24
N ARG A 217 32.41 6.38 -20.33
CA ARG A 217 31.09 7.05 -20.40
C ARG A 217 29.98 6.11 -19.90
N LYS A 218 30.01 4.85 -20.34
CA LYS A 218 29.09 3.79 -19.89
C LYS A 218 29.17 3.52 -18.38
N GLN A 219 30.38 3.38 -17.82
CA GLN A 219 30.56 3.21 -16.36
C GLN A 219 30.03 4.39 -15.55
N MET A 220 30.18 5.63 -16.06
CA MET A 220 29.57 6.81 -15.46
C MET A 220 28.03 6.77 -15.52
N TYR A 221 27.44 6.35 -16.65
CA TYR A 221 25.98 6.22 -16.80
C TYR A 221 25.38 5.20 -15.83
N TYR A 222 25.99 4.00 -15.70
CA TYR A 222 25.54 2.99 -14.72
C TYR A 222 25.66 3.50 -13.27
N THR A 223 26.76 4.17 -12.93
CA THR A 223 26.99 4.76 -11.61
C THR A 223 26.03 5.90 -11.28
N PHE A 224 25.75 6.80 -12.23
CA PHE A 224 24.74 7.85 -12.06
C PHE A 224 23.34 7.26 -11.85
N GLY A 225 23.02 6.18 -12.56
CA GLY A 225 21.82 5.38 -12.34
C GLY A 225 21.72 4.80 -10.92
N ASP A 226 22.78 4.19 -10.39
CA ASP A 226 22.76 3.67 -9.02
C ASP A 226 22.61 4.79 -7.97
N PHE A 227 23.26 5.95 -8.14
CA PHE A 227 23.03 7.10 -7.26
C PHE A 227 21.60 7.62 -7.36
N ARG A 228 20.99 7.63 -8.56
CA ARG A 228 19.57 7.93 -8.73
C ARG A 228 18.69 6.95 -7.94
N ASP A 229 18.94 5.65 -8.04
CA ASP A 229 18.18 4.62 -7.32
C ASP A 229 18.30 4.79 -5.79
N ILE A 230 19.46 5.18 -5.28
CA ILE A 230 19.67 5.53 -3.86
C ILE A 230 18.86 6.79 -3.48
N PHE A 231 18.85 7.84 -4.30
CA PHE A 231 18.09 9.08 -4.07
C PHE A 231 16.57 8.86 -4.01
N PHE A 232 16.00 8.11 -4.96
CA PHE A 232 14.56 7.80 -4.97
C PHE A 232 14.17 6.61 -4.08
N GLY A 233 15.13 5.90 -3.47
CA GLY A 233 14.87 4.68 -2.71
C GLY A 233 14.28 3.55 -3.55
N ARG A 234 14.82 3.38 -4.75
CA ARG A 234 14.55 2.27 -5.69
C ARG A 234 15.66 1.22 -5.68
N ASP A 235 16.78 1.47 -5.00
CA ASP A 235 17.92 0.57 -4.95
C ASP A 235 17.54 -0.81 -4.39
N ILE A 236 17.85 -1.86 -5.15
CA ILE A 236 17.42 -3.24 -4.88
C ILE A 236 18.42 -4.04 -4.03
N SER A 237 19.51 -3.41 -3.56
CA SER A 237 20.47 -4.09 -2.71
C SER A 237 19.90 -4.42 -1.33
N SER A 238 20.38 -5.51 -0.73
CA SER A 238 20.04 -5.91 0.64
C SER A 238 20.68 -5.00 1.71
N CYS A 239 21.40 -3.93 1.33
CA CYS A 239 22.14 -3.07 2.25
C CYS A 239 21.20 -2.16 3.08
N GLY A 240 21.01 -2.52 4.36
CA GLY A 240 20.16 -1.77 5.29
C GLY A 240 20.54 -0.29 5.45
N TYR A 241 21.84 0.04 5.36
CA TYR A 241 22.31 1.43 5.43
C TYR A 241 21.84 2.26 4.24
N ILE A 242 21.88 1.71 3.02
CA ILE A 242 21.38 2.38 1.81
C ILE A 242 19.87 2.64 1.94
N LYS A 243 19.11 1.66 2.41
CA LYS A 243 17.67 1.87 2.66
C LYS A 243 17.41 2.94 3.72
N GLY A 244 18.24 3.04 4.75
CA GLY A 244 18.21 4.13 5.74
C GLY A 244 18.49 5.50 5.11
N THR A 245 19.54 5.61 4.29
CA THR A 245 19.86 6.80 3.49
C THR A 245 18.68 7.25 2.62
N SER A 246 18.08 6.33 1.85
CA SER A 246 16.96 6.64 0.96
C SER A 246 15.72 7.16 1.69
N ASN A 247 15.46 6.65 2.91
CA ASN A 247 14.36 7.14 3.73
C ASN A 247 14.67 8.56 4.23
N ASN A 248 15.85 8.76 4.86
CA ASN A 248 16.29 10.06 5.36
C ASN A 248 16.26 11.17 4.28
N ILE A 249 16.58 10.83 3.03
CA ILE A 249 16.42 11.74 1.88
C ILE A 249 14.95 12.12 1.69
N LYS A 250 14.02 11.18 1.64
CA LYS A 250 12.58 11.44 1.49
C LYS A 250 12.03 12.29 2.64
N ASP A 251 12.47 12.00 3.86
CA ASP A 251 12.11 12.72 5.08
C ASP A 251 12.56 14.20 4.99
N ILE A 252 13.83 14.45 4.63
CA ILE A 252 14.42 15.79 4.47
C ILE A 252 13.82 16.56 3.27
N LEU A 253 13.43 15.86 2.20
CA LEU A 253 12.77 16.48 1.04
C LEU A 253 11.27 16.73 1.29
N LYS A 254 10.73 16.24 2.41
CA LYS A 254 9.35 16.39 2.93
C LYS A 254 8.27 15.89 1.98
N GLU A 255 8.29 14.57 1.72
CA GLU A 255 7.21 13.81 1.05
C GLU A 255 6.62 14.48 -0.20
N ARG A 256 7.52 15.04 -1.01
CA ARG A 256 7.22 15.38 -2.40
C ARG A 256 6.73 14.12 -3.12
N ASN A 257 5.62 14.21 -3.83
CA ASN A 257 5.16 13.09 -4.66
C ASN A 257 6.22 12.77 -5.74
N GLU A 258 6.16 11.58 -6.35
CA GLU A 258 7.24 11.09 -7.23
C GLU A 258 7.59 12.08 -8.34
N LYS A 259 6.58 12.78 -8.89
CA LYS A 259 6.76 13.87 -9.85
C LYS A 259 7.54 15.05 -9.26
N GLN A 260 7.20 15.54 -8.06
CA GLN A 260 7.93 16.63 -7.41
C GLN A 260 9.34 16.24 -6.94
N MET A 261 9.61 14.95 -6.68
CA MET A 261 10.99 14.46 -6.48
C MET A 261 11.75 14.38 -7.81
N LEU A 262 11.09 13.99 -8.90
CA LEU A 262 11.65 14.03 -10.25
C LEU A 262 11.97 15.46 -10.68
N ASP A 263 11.10 16.42 -10.37
CA ASP A 263 11.32 17.85 -10.62
C ASP A 263 12.55 18.38 -9.84
N GLU A 264 12.77 17.98 -8.57
CA GLU A 264 14.00 18.35 -7.81
C GLU A 264 15.25 17.63 -8.32
N TRP A 265 15.12 16.38 -8.78
CA TRP A 265 16.23 15.66 -9.39
C TRP A 265 16.66 16.33 -10.70
N THR A 266 15.75 16.43 -11.67
CA THR A 266 16.07 16.86 -13.03
C THR A 266 16.52 18.32 -13.12
N ASN A 267 16.01 19.20 -12.24
CA ASN A 267 16.34 20.63 -12.26
C ASN A 267 17.38 21.06 -11.21
N SER A 268 17.88 20.16 -10.35
CA SER A 268 18.87 20.51 -9.32
C SER A 268 19.85 19.37 -9.04
N TYR A 269 19.42 18.27 -8.42
CA TYR A 269 20.37 17.27 -7.91
C TYR A 269 21.09 16.50 -9.02
N GLY A 270 20.37 16.02 -10.04
CA GLY A 270 20.92 15.29 -11.18
C GLY A 270 22.00 16.07 -11.95
N PRO A 271 21.72 17.32 -12.38
CA PRO A 271 22.73 18.19 -12.99
C PRO A 271 23.99 18.35 -12.14
N GLU A 272 23.86 18.75 -10.87
CA GLU A 272 25.02 19.07 -10.01
C GLU A 272 25.84 17.83 -9.62
N ILE A 273 25.20 16.66 -9.49
CA ILE A 273 25.89 15.38 -9.26
C ILE A 273 26.68 14.96 -10.49
N TRP A 274 26.07 15.05 -11.69
CA TRP A 274 26.74 14.71 -12.94
C TRP A 274 27.90 15.66 -13.25
N GLU A 275 27.72 16.96 -13.01
CA GLU A 275 28.78 17.97 -13.08
C GLU A 275 29.95 17.62 -12.16
N GLY A 276 29.70 17.27 -10.90
CA GLY A 276 30.75 16.78 -9.99
C GLY A 276 31.52 15.57 -10.53
N MET A 277 30.84 14.60 -11.16
CA MET A 277 31.49 13.46 -11.81
C MET A 277 32.42 13.90 -12.97
N LEU A 278 32.03 14.91 -13.75
CA LEU A 278 32.88 15.50 -14.80
C LEU A 278 34.06 16.29 -14.20
N CYS A 279 33.84 17.09 -13.16
CA CYS A 279 34.90 17.79 -12.42
C CYS A 279 35.95 16.80 -11.88
N ALA A 280 35.51 15.63 -11.39
CA ALA A 280 36.38 14.60 -10.87
C ALA A 280 37.18 13.86 -11.96
N LEU A 281 36.55 13.55 -13.10
CA LEU A 281 37.22 12.96 -14.25
C LEU A 281 38.27 13.90 -14.86
N THR A 282 37.97 15.20 -14.89
CA THR A 282 38.82 16.23 -15.51
C THR A 282 39.81 16.88 -14.53
N ASN A 283 39.90 16.38 -13.29
CA ASN A 283 40.87 16.84 -12.31
C ASN A 283 42.30 16.55 -12.80
N GLY A 284 43.15 17.58 -12.84
CA GLY A 284 44.51 17.51 -13.39
C GLY A 284 44.66 17.81 -14.89
N LEU A 285 43.56 18.13 -15.61
CA LEU A 285 43.62 18.74 -16.94
C LEU A 285 43.78 20.27 -16.87
N SER A 286 44.22 20.91 -17.95
CA SER A 286 44.19 22.37 -18.08
C SER A 286 42.77 22.90 -18.28
N GLU A 287 42.50 24.16 -17.90
CA GLU A 287 41.17 24.77 -18.02
C GLU A 287 40.62 24.74 -19.46
N SER A 288 41.50 24.83 -20.47
CA SER A 288 41.15 24.67 -21.88
C SER A 288 40.69 23.25 -22.25
N GLU A 289 41.31 22.21 -21.67
CA GLU A 289 40.91 20.81 -21.89
C GLU A 289 39.64 20.47 -21.10
N LYS A 290 39.56 20.90 -19.83
CA LYS A 290 38.38 20.74 -18.96
C LYS A 290 37.12 21.31 -19.61
N LYS A 291 37.19 22.55 -20.11
CA LYS A 291 36.04 23.30 -20.62
C LYS A 291 35.30 22.55 -21.72
N ASN A 292 36.02 21.92 -22.65
CA ASN A 292 35.41 21.16 -23.74
C ASN A 292 34.60 19.98 -23.19
N ILE A 293 35.16 19.20 -22.25
CA ILE A 293 34.46 18.05 -21.65
C ILE A 293 33.24 18.50 -20.84
N LEU A 294 33.42 19.51 -19.98
CA LEU A 294 32.35 20.06 -19.14
C LEU A 294 31.19 20.59 -19.98
N GLN A 295 31.47 21.22 -21.13
CA GLN A 295 30.46 21.71 -22.06
C GLN A 295 29.82 20.55 -22.86
N ASP A 296 30.61 19.68 -23.48
CA ASP A 296 30.15 18.68 -24.45
C ASP A 296 29.42 17.50 -23.80
N TYR A 297 29.83 17.11 -22.60
CA TYR A 297 29.19 16.06 -21.81
C TYR A 297 28.33 16.62 -20.67
N SER A 298 28.01 17.93 -20.69
CA SER A 298 27.09 18.54 -19.72
C SER A 298 25.75 17.79 -19.67
N TYR A 299 25.17 17.69 -18.46
CA TYR A 299 23.86 17.04 -18.23
C TYR A 299 22.79 17.54 -19.21
N ASN A 300 22.73 18.86 -19.45
CA ASN A 300 21.78 19.45 -20.38
C ASN A 300 22.05 19.07 -21.84
N LYS A 301 23.31 18.95 -22.28
CA LYS A 301 23.64 18.55 -23.66
C LYS A 301 23.37 17.06 -23.90
N LEU A 302 23.71 16.19 -22.95
CA LEU A 302 23.40 14.76 -23.00
C LEU A 302 21.90 14.44 -22.92
N ASN A 303 21.07 15.38 -22.45
CA ASN A 303 19.61 15.23 -22.36
C ASN A 303 18.82 15.94 -23.47
N ASN A 304 19.44 16.80 -24.29
CA ASN A 304 18.80 17.53 -25.39
C ASN A 304 19.36 17.17 -26.78
N ALA A 305 20.06 16.03 -26.92
CA ALA A 305 20.59 15.58 -28.21
C ALA A 305 19.47 15.11 -29.17
N GLU A 306 19.51 15.56 -30.42
CA GLU A 306 18.54 15.12 -31.43
C GLU A 306 18.88 13.73 -32.00
N LYS A 307 17.97 12.76 -31.81
CA LYS A 307 17.89 11.46 -32.51
C LYS A 307 19.21 10.70 -32.74
N GLY A 308 19.60 9.86 -31.79
CA GLY A 308 20.59 8.79 -32.03
C GLY A 308 20.99 8.11 -30.73
N ASP A 309 21.86 8.77 -29.98
CA ASP A 309 22.25 8.37 -28.62
C ASP A 309 21.06 8.58 -27.65
N CYS A 310 20.81 7.59 -26.79
CA CYS A 310 19.81 7.73 -25.73
C CYS A 310 20.32 8.66 -24.61
N CYS A 311 19.42 9.46 -24.04
CA CYS A 311 19.80 10.45 -23.04
C CYS A 311 20.10 9.86 -21.65
N LEU A 312 20.93 10.57 -20.90
CA LEU A 312 21.38 10.19 -19.55
C LEU A 312 20.20 9.99 -18.59
N GLU A 313 19.18 10.84 -18.67
CA GLU A 313 17.95 10.73 -17.87
C GLU A 313 17.11 9.51 -18.24
N GLU A 314 16.87 9.23 -19.53
CA GLU A 314 16.13 8.03 -19.95
C GLU A 314 16.84 6.78 -19.44
N PHE A 315 18.15 6.67 -19.69
CA PHE A 315 18.95 5.53 -19.28
C PHE A 315 18.98 5.32 -17.75
N SER A 316 19.18 6.40 -16.98
CA SER A 316 19.21 6.33 -15.52
C SER A 316 17.82 6.20 -14.88
N SER A 317 16.72 6.50 -15.59
CA SER A 317 15.35 6.34 -15.07
C SER A 317 14.80 4.92 -15.09
N ARG A 318 15.38 4.03 -15.93
CA ARG A 318 14.97 2.61 -16.05
C ARG A 318 15.01 1.89 -14.68
N PRO A 319 14.26 0.79 -14.46
CA PRO A 319 14.46 -0.10 -13.32
C PRO A 319 15.93 -0.56 -13.15
N GLN A 320 16.46 -0.54 -11.92
CA GLN A 320 17.87 -0.84 -11.64
C GLN A 320 18.32 -2.23 -12.14
N PHE A 321 17.44 -3.23 -12.03
CA PHE A 321 17.66 -4.58 -12.58
C PHE A 321 18.02 -4.56 -14.08
N PHE A 322 17.33 -3.75 -14.90
CA PHE A 322 17.68 -3.62 -16.31
C PHE A 322 19.04 -2.96 -16.53
N ARG A 323 19.39 -1.94 -15.74
CA ARG A 323 20.72 -1.32 -15.82
C ARG A 323 21.82 -2.35 -15.57
N TRP A 324 21.67 -3.18 -14.53
CA TRP A 324 22.65 -4.22 -14.20
C TRP A 324 22.67 -5.35 -15.24
N PHE A 325 21.53 -5.77 -15.79
CA PHE A 325 21.50 -6.81 -16.83
C PHE A 325 22.07 -6.31 -18.18
N ILE A 326 21.90 -5.01 -18.50
CA ILE A 326 22.56 -4.35 -19.63
C ILE A 326 24.07 -4.19 -19.37
N GLU A 327 24.49 -3.83 -18.15
CA GLU A 327 25.91 -3.77 -17.74
C GLU A 327 26.59 -5.14 -17.86
N TRP A 328 25.90 -6.20 -17.43
CA TRP A 328 26.31 -7.59 -17.58
C TRP A 328 26.50 -7.95 -19.06
N SER A 329 25.57 -7.53 -19.92
CA SER A 329 25.59 -7.84 -21.35
C SER A 329 26.66 -7.07 -22.14
N ASP A 330 26.94 -5.82 -21.78
CA ASP A 330 28.04 -5.02 -22.32
C ASP A 330 29.40 -5.62 -21.93
N GLU A 331 29.57 -6.00 -20.66
CA GLU A 331 30.76 -6.73 -20.20
C GLU A 331 30.91 -8.07 -20.89
N PHE A 332 29.84 -8.86 -20.99
CA PHE A 332 29.84 -10.15 -21.67
C PHE A 332 30.28 -10.04 -23.12
N CYS A 333 29.66 -9.14 -23.91
CA CYS A 333 30.03 -8.98 -25.32
C CYS A 333 31.46 -8.45 -25.50
N ARG A 334 31.93 -7.55 -24.62
CA ARG A 334 33.29 -7.02 -24.65
C ARG A 334 34.36 -8.07 -24.32
N GLU A 335 34.21 -8.78 -23.19
CA GLU A 335 35.22 -9.75 -22.75
C GLU A 335 35.17 -11.04 -23.60
N ARG A 336 33.99 -11.43 -24.11
CA ARG A 336 33.88 -12.47 -25.16
C ARG A 336 34.66 -12.08 -26.40
N LYS A 337 34.50 -10.84 -26.90
CA LYS A 337 35.22 -10.36 -28.10
C LYS A 337 36.73 -10.37 -27.88
N LYS A 338 37.23 -9.89 -26.74
CA LYS A 338 38.67 -9.96 -26.40
C LYS A 338 39.21 -11.40 -26.48
N LYS A 339 38.45 -12.38 -25.96
CA LYS A 339 38.84 -13.80 -25.98
C LYS A 339 38.75 -14.42 -27.38
N GLU A 340 37.79 -14.00 -28.20
CA GLU A 340 37.72 -14.37 -29.62
C GLU A 340 38.94 -13.83 -30.39
N GLU A 341 39.33 -12.58 -30.13
CA GLU A 341 40.57 -12.01 -30.68
C GLU A 341 41.84 -12.72 -30.16
N GLU A 342 41.86 -13.24 -28.94
CA GLU A 342 42.97 -14.08 -28.46
C GLU A 342 43.06 -15.41 -29.21
N VAL A 343 41.92 -16.07 -29.47
CA VAL A 343 41.87 -17.30 -30.29
C VAL A 343 42.38 -17.01 -31.70
N GLU A 344 41.92 -15.93 -32.33
CA GLU A 344 42.38 -15.53 -33.67
C GLU A 344 43.89 -15.26 -33.74
N LYS A 345 44.46 -14.62 -32.70
CA LYS A 345 45.89 -14.27 -32.62
C LYS A 345 46.79 -15.44 -32.23
N LYS A 346 46.25 -16.51 -31.64
CA LYS A 346 47.03 -17.63 -31.05
C LYS A 346 46.84 -18.98 -31.74
N CYS A 347 45.83 -19.11 -32.59
CA CYS A 347 45.56 -20.26 -33.46
C CYS A 347 45.68 -19.81 -34.92
N GLU A 348 46.65 -20.31 -35.66
CA GLU A 348 46.82 -19.99 -37.08
C GLU A 348 45.99 -20.93 -37.98
N LYS A 349 45.86 -22.19 -37.58
CA LYS A 349 45.30 -23.28 -38.39
C LYS A 349 43.98 -23.82 -37.82
N ASP A 350 43.21 -24.46 -38.69
CA ASP A 350 42.04 -25.24 -38.30
C ASP A 350 42.46 -26.45 -37.45
N HIS A 351 41.63 -26.80 -36.45
CA HIS A 351 41.83 -27.88 -35.48
C HIS A 351 43.07 -27.78 -34.54
N GLU A 352 43.90 -26.74 -34.66
CA GLU A 352 45.09 -26.51 -33.83
C GLU A 352 44.78 -26.48 -32.31
N GLY A 353 43.58 -26.02 -31.94
CA GLY A 353 43.11 -25.98 -30.55
C GLY A 353 42.81 -27.34 -29.93
N CYS A 354 42.90 -28.43 -30.72
CA CYS A 354 42.70 -29.81 -30.28
C CYS A 354 44.01 -30.54 -29.90
N GLU A 355 45.19 -29.96 -30.16
CA GLU A 355 46.47 -30.67 -30.02
C GLU A 355 46.75 -31.20 -28.60
N LYS A 356 46.75 -32.53 -28.45
CA LYS A 356 47.08 -33.26 -27.22
C LYS A 356 48.58 -33.61 -27.14
N THR A 357 49.45 -32.63 -27.35
CA THR A 357 50.88 -32.76 -27.02
C THR A 357 51.09 -32.55 -25.50
N ASN A 358 52.21 -33.05 -24.96
CA ASN A 358 52.53 -32.98 -23.52
C ASN A 358 53.01 -31.59 -23.07
N GLY A 359 52.14 -30.60 -23.29
CA GLY A 359 52.33 -29.17 -23.07
C GLY A 359 51.29 -28.44 -23.92
N LYS A 360 50.31 -27.79 -23.27
CA LYS A 360 49.20 -27.11 -23.96
C LYS A 360 49.74 -25.98 -24.85
N THR A 361 49.41 -25.99 -26.14
CA THR A 361 49.80 -24.93 -27.09
C THR A 361 49.16 -23.58 -26.76
N SER A 362 49.71 -22.48 -27.28
CA SER A 362 49.11 -21.14 -27.16
C SER A 362 47.67 -21.10 -27.67
N CYS A 363 47.40 -21.81 -28.76
CA CYS A 363 46.06 -21.99 -29.32
C CYS A 363 45.14 -22.76 -28.37
N ALA A 364 45.53 -23.96 -27.92
CA ALA A 364 44.70 -24.79 -27.05
C ALA A 364 44.31 -24.07 -25.75
N ASN A 365 45.24 -23.35 -25.13
CA ASN A 365 44.95 -22.51 -23.96
C ASN A 365 43.96 -21.37 -24.27
N ALA A 366 44.03 -20.74 -25.44
CA ALA A 366 43.09 -19.70 -25.86
C ALA A 366 41.68 -20.27 -26.11
N CYS A 367 41.59 -21.39 -26.83
CA CYS A 367 40.34 -22.11 -27.07
C CYS A 367 39.66 -22.54 -25.75
N GLU A 368 40.43 -23.08 -24.80
CA GLU A 368 39.93 -23.45 -23.47
C GLU A 368 39.48 -22.22 -22.66
N ALA A 369 40.23 -21.11 -22.72
CA ALA A 369 39.91 -19.86 -22.04
C ALA A 369 38.71 -19.09 -22.64
N TYR A 370 38.39 -19.30 -23.93
CA TYR A 370 37.13 -18.84 -24.55
C TYR A 370 35.98 -19.77 -24.17
N LYS A 371 36.15 -21.09 -24.36
CA LYS A 371 35.13 -22.10 -24.06
C LYS A 371 34.65 -21.99 -22.60
N LYS A 372 35.59 -21.95 -21.66
CA LYS A 372 35.30 -21.78 -20.24
C LYS A 372 34.53 -20.48 -19.98
N TYR A 373 34.94 -19.36 -20.57
CA TYR A 373 34.25 -18.07 -20.35
C TYR A 373 32.79 -18.08 -20.82
N ILE A 374 32.48 -18.71 -21.96
CA ILE A 374 31.09 -18.89 -22.39
C ILE A 374 30.31 -19.76 -21.39
N THR A 375 30.83 -20.94 -21.04
CA THR A 375 30.13 -21.88 -20.17
C THR A 375 29.94 -21.34 -18.74
N ASP A 376 30.96 -20.70 -18.15
CA ASP A 376 30.89 -20.08 -16.82
C ASP A 376 29.81 -18.98 -16.75
N LYS A 377 29.52 -18.30 -17.87
CA LYS A 377 28.50 -17.24 -17.96
C LYS A 377 27.07 -17.74 -18.22
N GLN A 378 26.87 -19.04 -18.46
CA GLN A 378 25.54 -19.60 -18.73
C GLN A 378 24.56 -19.40 -17.55
N SER A 379 24.97 -19.72 -16.33
CA SER A 379 24.10 -19.62 -15.14
C SER A 379 23.73 -18.17 -14.84
N GLU A 380 24.71 -17.27 -14.84
CA GLU A 380 24.49 -15.83 -14.66
C GLU A 380 23.49 -15.26 -15.68
N TYR A 381 23.48 -15.78 -16.92
CA TYR A 381 22.50 -15.41 -17.92
C TYR A 381 21.12 -16.00 -17.65
N THR A 382 21.01 -17.32 -17.45
CA THR A 382 19.73 -18.03 -17.30
C THR A 382 18.94 -17.54 -16.08
N ASP A 383 19.61 -17.23 -14.96
CA ASP A 383 18.95 -16.67 -13.78
C ASP A 383 18.32 -15.30 -14.08
N GLN A 384 19.10 -14.38 -14.67
CA GLN A 384 18.64 -13.04 -15.03
C GLN A 384 17.59 -13.07 -16.15
N GLU A 385 17.68 -14.01 -17.09
CA GLU A 385 16.67 -14.24 -18.11
C GLU A 385 15.34 -14.70 -17.48
N GLN A 386 15.36 -15.65 -16.54
CA GLN A 386 14.14 -16.07 -15.84
C GLN A 386 13.55 -14.91 -15.01
N LYS A 387 14.40 -14.12 -14.36
CA LYS A 387 13.98 -12.91 -13.63
C LYS A 387 13.32 -11.87 -14.55
N PHE A 388 13.82 -11.71 -15.78
CA PHE A 388 13.22 -10.87 -16.82
C PHE A 388 11.86 -11.42 -17.27
N LYS A 389 11.77 -12.74 -17.53
CA LYS A 389 10.51 -13.43 -17.91
C LYS A 389 9.44 -13.30 -16.82
N ASP A 390 9.80 -13.47 -15.55
CA ASP A 390 8.89 -13.34 -14.41
C ASP A 390 8.36 -11.91 -14.25
N ASP A 391 9.24 -10.92 -14.21
CA ASP A 391 8.84 -9.51 -14.06
C ASP A 391 7.94 -9.04 -15.23
N LYS A 392 8.27 -9.48 -16.45
CA LYS A 392 7.50 -9.24 -17.68
C LYS A 392 6.09 -9.84 -17.60
N SER A 393 5.98 -11.11 -17.19
CA SER A 393 4.69 -11.80 -17.00
C SER A 393 3.84 -11.12 -15.92
N ASN A 394 4.48 -10.64 -14.85
CA ASN A 394 3.84 -9.87 -13.78
C ASN A 394 3.54 -8.39 -14.15
N ARG A 395 3.74 -7.99 -15.42
CA ARG A 395 3.48 -6.62 -15.94
C ARG A 395 4.08 -5.50 -15.08
N LYS A 396 5.30 -5.69 -14.57
CA LYS A 396 5.95 -4.67 -13.71
C LYS A 396 6.27 -3.38 -14.50
N PRO A 397 6.29 -2.21 -13.85
CA PRO A 397 6.64 -0.95 -14.52
C PRO A 397 8.03 -0.99 -15.18
N GLY A 398 8.13 -0.47 -16.40
CA GLY A 398 9.32 -0.49 -17.24
C GLY A 398 9.33 -1.60 -18.31
N TYR A 399 8.35 -2.50 -18.33
CA TYR A 399 8.19 -3.55 -19.35
C TYR A 399 7.18 -3.18 -20.45
N GLU A 400 6.63 -1.96 -20.44
CA GLU A 400 5.69 -1.44 -21.42
C GLU A 400 6.33 -1.40 -22.82
N GLY A 401 5.69 -1.99 -23.83
CA GLY A 401 6.24 -2.16 -25.18
C GLY A 401 7.18 -3.37 -25.36
N TYR A 402 7.52 -4.09 -24.28
CA TYR A 402 8.41 -5.26 -24.30
C TYR A 402 7.69 -6.58 -23.91
N SER A 403 6.36 -6.54 -23.77
CA SER A 403 5.50 -7.68 -23.46
C SER A 403 5.58 -8.84 -24.47
N THR A 404 6.04 -8.59 -25.70
CA THR A 404 6.28 -9.64 -26.71
C THR A 404 7.73 -10.08 -26.83
N LYS A 405 8.71 -9.25 -26.43
CA LYS A 405 10.15 -9.48 -26.70
C LYS A 405 10.86 -10.35 -25.67
N GLU A 406 11.90 -11.05 -26.08
CA GLU A 406 12.74 -11.88 -25.22
C GLU A 406 13.94 -11.11 -24.65
N ALA A 407 14.60 -11.66 -23.62
CA ALA A 407 15.75 -11.02 -22.99
C ALA A 407 16.91 -10.69 -23.96
N PRO A 408 17.31 -11.56 -24.92
CA PRO A 408 18.34 -11.22 -25.90
C PRO A 408 17.98 -9.99 -26.74
N GLU A 409 16.72 -9.89 -27.16
CA GLU A 409 16.20 -8.80 -28.00
C GLU A 409 16.14 -7.49 -27.23
N TYR A 410 15.69 -7.54 -25.97
CA TYR A 410 15.69 -6.39 -25.06
C TYR A 410 17.12 -5.86 -24.84
N LEU A 411 18.08 -6.74 -24.53
CA LEU A 411 19.47 -6.36 -24.31
C LEU A 411 20.09 -5.75 -25.58
N LYS A 412 19.86 -6.36 -26.74
CA LYS A 412 20.32 -5.86 -28.04
C LYS A 412 19.72 -4.49 -28.39
N GLU A 413 18.44 -4.24 -28.10
CA GLU A 413 17.79 -2.95 -28.38
C GLU A 413 18.13 -1.85 -27.37
N LYS A 414 18.28 -2.17 -26.07
CA LYS A 414 18.37 -1.16 -25.00
C LYS A 414 19.78 -0.85 -24.51
N CYS A 415 20.79 -1.56 -25.01
CA CYS A 415 22.18 -1.35 -24.64
C CYS A 415 22.80 -0.09 -25.25
N LEU A 416 23.68 0.55 -24.49
CA LEU A 416 24.36 1.78 -24.89
C LEU A 416 25.24 1.53 -26.12
N ASP A 417 25.07 2.35 -27.15
CA ASP A 417 25.87 2.33 -28.39
C ASP A 417 25.88 0.96 -29.11
N GLY A 418 24.86 0.13 -28.88
CA GLY A 418 24.71 -1.20 -29.49
C GLY A 418 25.73 -2.25 -29.06
N THR A 419 26.54 -2.04 -28.00
CA THR A 419 27.63 -2.98 -27.67
C THR A 419 27.15 -4.38 -27.23
N CYS A 420 25.88 -4.52 -26.87
CA CYS A 420 25.24 -5.80 -26.56
C CYS A 420 24.72 -6.57 -27.79
N ASN A 421 25.00 -6.12 -29.02
CA ASN A 421 24.57 -6.80 -30.26
C ASN A 421 24.92 -8.31 -30.31
N CYS A 422 25.95 -8.77 -29.59
CA CYS A 422 26.30 -10.19 -29.58
C CYS A 422 25.22 -11.10 -28.93
N MET A 423 24.27 -10.52 -28.18
CA MET A 423 23.17 -11.27 -27.58
C MET A 423 22.20 -11.88 -28.61
N ASP A 424 22.12 -11.34 -29.84
CA ASP A 424 21.34 -11.94 -30.93
C ASP A 424 21.66 -13.43 -31.12
N LYS A 425 22.92 -13.82 -30.87
CA LYS A 425 23.39 -15.20 -31.02
C LYS A 425 22.95 -16.13 -29.90
N VAL A 426 22.65 -15.59 -28.72
CA VAL A 426 22.05 -16.37 -27.62
C VAL A 426 20.63 -16.83 -28.01
N LYS A 427 19.93 -16.05 -28.85
CA LYS A 427 18.66 -16.45 -29.46
C LYS A 427 18.82 -17.31 -30.72
N SER A 428 19.77 -16.98 -31.60
CA SER A 428 19.87 -17.55 -32.96
C SER A 428 20.82 -18.75 -33.11
N ILE A 429 21.38 -19.30 -32.02
CA ILE A 429 22.24 -20.49 -32.05
C ILE A 429 21.75 -21.53 -31.04
N ASP A 430 21.24 -22.66 -31.54
CA ASP A 430 20.80 -23.78 -30.72
C ASP A 430 21.95 -24.34 -29.86
N ASP A 431 21.72 -24.45 -28.56
CA ASP A 431 22.72 -24.74 -27.53
C ASP A 431 23.95 -23.79 -27.52
N TYR A 432 23.77 -22.48 -27.76
CA TYR A 432 24.83 -21.45 -27.68
C TYR A 432 25.87 -21.71 -26.57
N TRP A 433 25.39 -21.97 -25.35
CA TRP A 433 26.22 -22.20 -24.16
C TRP A 433 26.99 -23.54 -24.15
N LYS A 434 26.45 -24.59 -24.80
CA LYS A 434 27.07 -25.93 -24.90
C LYS A 434 28.01 -26.06 -26.12
N LYS A 435 27.88 -25.17 -27.12
CA LYS A 435 28.68 -25.16 -28.36
C LYS A 435 29.51 -23.86 -28.55
N PRO A 436 30.37 -23.43 -27.59
CA PRO A 436 31.09 -22.14 -27.68
C PRO A 436 31.87 -21.91 -28.98
N ASN A 437 32.50 -22.94 -29.53
CA ASN A 437 33.19 -22.92 -30.83
C ASN A 437 32.31 -22.42 -32.01
N LYS A 438 30.98 -22.45 -31.88
CA LYS A 438 30.05 -21.98 -32.93
C LYS A 438 29.58 -20.53 -32.72
N THR A 439 29.92 -19.88 -31.60
CA THR A 439 29.38 -18.57 -31.19
C THR A 439 30.20 -17.35 -31.63
N TYR A 440 31.36 -17.55 -32.25
CA TYR A 440 32.24 -16.49 -32.76
C TYR A 440 31.55 -15.50 -33.73
N GLU A 441 32.04 -14.27 -33.82
CA GLU A 441 31.77 -13.34 -34.92
C GLU A 441 32.36 -13.83 -36.24
N ARG A 442 33.62 -14.25 -36.22
CA ARG A 442 34.29 -14.71 -37.44
C ARG A 442 34.03 -16.20 -37.65
N SER A 443 33.26 -16.52 -38.70
CA SER A 443 32.95 -17.90 -39.10
C SER A 443 34.19 -18.75 -39.38
N THR A 444 35.28 -18.12 -39.80
CA THR A 444 36.62 -18.70 -40.00
C THR A 444 37.30 -19.21 -38.73
N LEU A 445 36.83 -18.82 -37.53
CA LEU A 445 37.39 -19.29 -36.26
C LEU A 445 36.74 -20.58 -35.74
N LYS A 446 35.59 -20.98 -36.30
CA LYS A 446 34.80 -22.13 -35.81
C LYS A 446 35.63 -23.42 -35.76
N ASN A 447 36.36 -23.70 -36.85
CA ASN A 447 37.16 -24.91 -37.00
C ASN A 447 38.42 -24.92 -36.11
N ARG A 448 38.98 -23.75 -35.76
CA ARG A 448 40.29 -23.65 -35.06
C ARG A 448 40.28 -24.28 -33.66
N CYS A 449 39.13 -24.28 -33.00
CA CYS A 449 38.92 -24.91 -31.69
C CYS A 449 38.06 -26.19 -31.75
N GLU A 450 37.70 -26.69 -32.94
CA GLU A 450 36.98 -27.95 -33.09
C GLU A 450 37.98 -29.11 -33.27
N CYS A 451 37.73 -30.24 -32.59
CA CYS A 451 38.44 -31.48 -32.86
C CYS A 451 37.80 -32.22 -34.04
N GLN A 452 38.59 -32.75 -34.97
CA GLN A 452 38.06 -33.75 -35.90
C GLN A 452 37.63 -35.01 -35.12
N PRO A 453 36.50 -35.64 -35.50
CA PRO A 453 36.16 -36.96 -34.96
C PRO A 453 37.25 -37.96 -35.37
N PRO A 454 37.60 -38.94 -34.52
CA PRO A 454 38.62 -39.92 -34.85
C PRO A 454 38.20 -40.71 -36.10
N GLN A 455 39.07 -40.75 -37.11
CA GLN A 455 38.88 -41.62 -38.27
C GLN A 455 38.72 -43.06 -37.80
N GLN A 456 37.68 -43.76 -38.25
CA GLN A 456 37.54 -45.18 -37.97
C GLN A 456 38.72 -45.91 -38.63
N PRO A 457 39.46 -46.78 -37.91
CA PRO A 457 40.55 -47.52 -38.51
C PRO A 457 40.01 -48.44 -39.63
N PRO A 458 40.73 -48.58 -40.75
CA PRO A 458 40.33 -49.50 -41.81
C PRO A 458 40.27 -50.92 -41.24
N LYS A 459 39.17 -51.63 -41.51
CA LYS A 459 39.05 -53.05 -41.13
C LYS A 459 40.17 -53.87 -41.77
N PRO A 460 41.00 -54.59 -40.99
CA PRO A 460 41.85 -55.65 -41.53
C PRO A 460 40.98 -56.73 -42.18
N ALA A 461 41.54 -57.45 -43.17
CA ALA A 461 40.86 -58.51 -43.89
C ALA A 461 41.61 -59.84 -43.76
N GLU A 462 40.86 -60.88 -43.42
CA GLU A 462 41.09 -62.33 -43.60
C GLU A 462 39.67 -62.89 -43.80
N GLU A 463 39.29 -63.52 -44.93
CA GLU A 463 39.75 -64.81 -45.48
C GLU A 463 39.51 -65.99 -44.52
N GLY A 464 38.53 -66.88 -44.75
CA GLY A 464 37.47 -66.87 -45.78
C GLY A 464 36.65 -68.17 -45.88
N VAL A 465 35.94 -68.32 -47.01
CA VAL A 465 35.34 -69.56 -47.57
C VAL A 465 34.01 -70.08 -46.95
N ALA A 466 32.93 -70.40 -47.69
CA ALA A 466 32.45 -70.01 -49.04
C ALA A 466 30.98 -70.49 -49.31
N ARG A 467 30.20 -69.74 -50.12
CA ARG A 467 29.02 -70.16 -50.98
C ARG A 467 27.80 -70.82 -50.29
N THR A 468 26.52 -70.70 -50.68
CA THR A 468 25.71 -70.07 -51.78
C THR A 468 24.26 -69.89 -51.24
N GLY A 469 23.29 -69.12 -51.77
CA GLY A 469 23.13 -68.36 -53.03
C GLY A 469 21.83 -67.49 -53.04
N LYS A 470 21.31 -67.08 -54.21
CA LYS A 470 20.08 -66.25 -54.46
C LYS A 470 18.97 -67.11 -55.15
N PRO A 471 17.70 -66.67 -55.49
CA PRO A 471 17.32 -65.37 -56.12
C PRO A 471 15.88 -64.76 -55.91
N ARG A 472 15.66 -63.54 -56.45
CA ARG A 472 14.41 -62.96 -57.06
C ARG A 472 13.15 -62.67 -56.16
N SER A 473 12.17 -61.79 -56.46
CA SER A 473 11.87 -60.81 -57.57
C SER A 473 11.09 -59.56 -56.99
N LYS A 474 11.03 -58.35 -57.61
CA LYS A 474 9.97 -57.75 -58.52
C LYS A 474 8.52 -57.70 -57.95
N ASP A 475 7.65 -56.70 -58.18
CA ASP A 475 7.60 -55.53 -59.11
C ASP A 475 6.81 -54.29 -58.54
N GLU A 476 6.64 -53.23 -59.35
CA GLU A 476 5.97 -51.88 -59.17
C GLU A 476 4.55 -51.87 -59.86
N PRO A 477 3.76 -50.77 -60.11
CA PRO A 477 3.78 -49.31 -59.76
C PRO A 477 2.36 -48.64 -59.47
N GLU A 478 2.29 -47.28 -59.46
CA GLU A 478 1.20 -46.35 -59.95
C GLU A 478 -0.28 -46.37 -59.38
N GLU A 479 -1.17 -45.35 -59.54
CA GLU A 479 -1.13 -43.84 -59.55
C GLU A 479 -2.57 -43.22 -59.64
N SER A 480 -2.82 -41.99 -59.15
CA SER A 480 -3.96 -41.05 -59.50
C SER A 480 -5.45 -41.47 -59.20
N GLU A 481 -6.54 -40.68 -59.37
CA GLU A 481 -6.92 -39.26 -59.07
C GLU A 481 -8.48 -39.09 -59.01
N SER A 482 -8.98 -37.93 -58.54
CA SER A 482 -10.27 -37.22 -58.83
C SER A 482 -11.71 -37.82 -58.63
N GLU A 483 -12.50 -37.10 -57.80
CA GLU A 483 -13.86 -36.49 -58.02
C GLU A 483 -15.21 -37.29 -58.14
N GLU A 484 -16.19 -36.86 -57.29
CA GLU A 484 -17.66 -36.55 -57.46
C GLU A 484 -18.64 -37.56 -58.20
N ASP A 485 -19.97 -37.63 -58.01
CA ASP A 485 -21.00 -36.76 -57.37
C ASP A 485 -22.34 -37.49 -56.96
N ASP A 486 -23.17 -36.82 -56.13
CA ASP A 486 -24.66 -36.81 -55.87
C ASP A 486 -25.63 -38.05 -55.79
N SER A 487 -26.79 -37.82 -55.11
CA SER A 487 -28.16 -38.38 -55.31
C SER A 487 -28.55 -39.77 -54.76
N SER A 488 -29.77 -40.06 -54.24
CA SER A 488 -30.94 -39.29 -53.74
C SER A 488 -31.99 -40.22 -53.04
N HIS A 489 -33.00 -39.64 -52.35
CA HIS A 489 -34.35 -40.19 -52.03
C HIS A 489 -34.45 -41.44 -51.09
N ASP A 490 -35.53 -41.78 -50.35
CA ASP A 490 -36.81 -41.19 -49.84
C ASP A 490 -37.36 -42.15 -48.71
N ASP A 491 -38.52 -42.09 -48.01
CA ASP A 491 -39.83 -41.38 -48.10
C ASP A 491 -40.53 -41.32 -46.68
N ASP A 492 -41.50 -40.40 -46.52
CA ASP A 492 -42.74 -40.28 -45.68
C ASP A 492 -43.15 -41.13 -44.43
N ASP A 493 -43.83 -40.47 -43.46
CA ASP A 493 -45.25 -40.70 -43.03
C ASP A 493 -45.73 -39.65 -41.96
N ASP A 494 -47.05 -39.35 -41.90
CA ASP A 494 -47.76 -38.26 -41.13
C ASP A 494 -49.21 -38.74 -40.77
N PRO A 495 -50.21 -37.98 -40.23
CA PRO A 495 -50.31 -36.85 -39.26
C PRO A 495 -51.29 -37.14 -38.06
N ASP A 496 -51.77 -36.08 -37.37
CA ASP A 496 -53.11 -35.92 -36.71
C ASP A 496 -53.42 -36.63 -35.35
N GLU A 497 -54.35 -36.18 -34.47
CA GLU A 497 -55.38 -35.10 -34.51
C GLU A 497 -55.77 -34.59 -33.07
N ASN A 498 -56.27 -33.34 -32.93
CA ASN A 498 -57.36 -32.84 -32.02
C ASN A 498 -57.29 -32.93 -30.45
N GLU A 499 -58.05 -32.18 -29.61
CA GLU A 499 -59.07 -31.08 -29.73
C GLU A 499 -59.27 -30.29 -28.38
N GLU A 500 -59.91 -29.09 -28.42
CA GLU A 500 -60.84 -28.45 -27.42
C GLU A 500 -60.44 -28.20 -25.93
N GLU A 501 -61.03 -27.29 -25.09
CA GLU A 501 -61.84 -26.03 -25.18
C GLU A 501 -61.76 -25.30 -23.80
N GLU A 502 -61.62 -23.97 -23.67
CA GLU A 502 -62.62 -22.86 -23.46
C GLU A 502 -63.12 -22.58 -22.00
N ASP A 503 -63.90 -21.49 -21.83
CA ASP A 503 -64.40 -20.78 -20.62
C ASP A 503 -63.33 -20.12 -19.70
N GLU A 504 -63.38 -18.85 -19.23
CA GLU A 504 -64.48 -17.96 -18.76
C GLU A 504 -65.10 -18.37 -17.39
N VAL A 505 -65.63 -17.51 -16.51
CA VAL A 505 -66.15 -16.12 -16.66
C VAL A 505 -65.84 -15.23 -15.42
N ALA A 506 -66.12 -13.94 -15.59
CA ALA A 506 -66.02 -12.73 -14.76
C ALA A 506 -66.56 -12.69 -13.30
N ASP A 507 -66.48 -11.47 -12.75
CA ASP A 507 -67.20 -10.86 -11.61
C ASP A 507 -66.86 -11.29 -10.16
N GLY A 508 -66.94 -10.39 -9.17
CA GLY A 508 -67.31 -8.97 -9.20
C GLY A 508 -66.61 -8.19 -8.07
N THR A 509 -66.19 -6.94 -8.33
CA THR A 509 -66.95 -5.70 -8.08
C THR A 509 -66.86 -5.22 -6.62
N GLU A 510 -66.18 -4.10 -6.36
CA GLU A 510 -66.72 -2.72 -6.23
C GLU A 510 -66.68 -2.33 -4.73
N GLU A 511 -66.43 -1.08 -4.30
CA GLU A 511 -66.17 0.16 -5.04
C GLU A 511 -65.37 1.17 -4.19
N GLU A 512 -64.73 2.12 -4.88
CA GLU A 512 -64.41 3.51 -4.48
C GLU A 512 -63.51 3.76 -3.23
N ASP A 513 -62.46 4.61 -3.30
CA ASP A 513 -62.44 6.06 -3.58
C ASP A 513 -63.18 6.85 -2.46
N GLU A 514 -62.85 8.08 -2.05
CA GLU A 514 -62.10 9.24 -2.57
C GLU A 514 -61.65 10.04 -1.28
N ASP A 515 -60.88 11.13 -1.23
CA ASP A 515 -60.04 11.87 -2.19
C ASP A 515 -58.99 12.72 -1.40
N HIS A 516 -58.02 13.31 -2.11
CA HIS A 516 -57.29 14.58 -1.86
C HIS A 516 -56.78 15.00 -0.44
N GLY A 517 -55.81 15.92 -0.45
CA GLY A 517 -55.37 16.68 0.73
C GLY A 517 -56.25 17.92 1.01
N PRO A 518 -55.74 19.06 1.55
CA PRO A 518 -54.33 19.47 1.48
C PRO A 518 -53.80 20.28 2.70
N ASP A 519 -52.66 20.92 2.47
CA ASP A 519 -52.17 22.21 2.99
C ASP A 519 -51.84 22.49 4.47
N ASP A 520 -50.69 23.15 4.58
CA ASP A 520 -50.05 23.83 5.69
C ASP A 520 -50.95 24.77 6.52
N ILE A 521 -50.57 25.00 7.79
CA ILE A 521 -50.77 26.27 8.52
C ILE A 521 -49.61 26.43 9.53
N ASP A 522 -48.95 27.59 9.50
CA ASP A 522 -48.06 28.06 10.57
C ASP A 522 -48.89 28.59 11.75
N GLU A 523 -48.43 28.44 13.00
CA GLU A 523 -48.34 29.63 13.87
C GLU A 523 -47.35 29.47 15.04
N PHE A 524 -47.03 30.61 15.66
CA PHE A 524 -45.97 30.81 16.65
C PHE A 524 -46.58 30.90 18.08
N VAL A 525 -46.10 31.81 18.93
CA VAL A 525 -46.68 32.23 20.25
C VAL A 525 -46.36 31.26 21.41
N GLU A 526 -45.82 31.66 22.57
CA GLU A 526 -45.11 32.87 23.08
C GLU A 526 -44.42 32.43 24.42
N GLN A 527 -43.68 33.22 25.22
CA GLN A 527 -43.47 34.66 25.32
C GLN A 527 -42.07 34.93 25.90
N GLU A 528 -41.50 36.10 25.62
CA GLU A 528 -40.40 36.71 26.40
C GLU A 528 -41.01 37.56 27.52
N GLU A 529 -40.23 38.00 28.51
CA GLU A 529 -40.20 39.42 28.93
C GLU A 529 -38.98 39.70 29.85
N GLU A 530 -38.66 40.98 30.01
CA GLU A 530 -37.37 41.51 30.48
C GLU A 530 -37.50 42.28 31.82
N ASP A 531 -36.48 43.12 32.10
CA ASP A 531 -36.44 44.31 32.94
C ASP A 531 -36.10 44.22 34.45
N ASP A 532 -35.44 45.29 34.89
CA ASP A 532 -34.62 45.44 36.10
C ASP A 532 -35.38 46.07 37.29
N ASP A 533 -34.81 45.95 38.50
CA ASP A 533 -34.45 47.15 39.30
C ASP A 533 -33.45 46.81 40.45
N GLU A 534 -32.83 47.83 41.05
CA GLU A 534 -31.67 47.72 41.97
C GLU A 534 -31.97 47.83 43.49
N ASN A 535 -30.93 47.57 44.32
CA ASN A 535 -30.71 48.06 45.72
C ASN A 535 -31.60 47.45 46.84
N GLU A 536 -31.27 47.41 48.14
CA GLU A 536 -30.07 47.69 49.01
C GLU A 536 -30.29 46.88 50.35
N GLU A 537 -29.49 46.81 51.43
CA GLU A 537 -28.29 47.51 51.96
C GLU A 537 -27.60 46.56 53.02
N ASN A 538 -26.26 46.58 53.15
CA ASN A 538 -25.42 46.21 54.34
C ASN A 538 -25.49 44.76 54.94
N ASP A 539 -24.41 44.19 55.51
CA ASP A 539 -23.70 44.60 56.74
C ASP A 539 -22.17 44.27 56.76
N ASP A 540 -21.43 44.90 57.68
CA ASP A 540 -19.97 44.98 57.93
C ASP A 540 -19.12 43.66 57.83
N GLY A 541 -17.78 43.66 57.72
CA GLY A 541 -16.79 44.75 57.70
C GLY A 541 -15.41 44.32 58.28
N GLU A 542 -14.33 44.96 57.79
CA GLU A 542 -12.92 44.99 58.30
C GLU A 542 -12.06 43.70 58.39
N GLU A 543 -10.76 43.94 58.62
CA GLU A 543 -9.60 43.04 58.45
C GLU A 543 -9.07 42.52 59.81
N ILE A 544 -8.42 41.35 59.80
CA ILE A 544 -7.41 41.01 60.82
C ILE A 544 -6.16 40.50 60.09
N GLU A 545 -5.05 41.21 60.27
CA GLU A 545 -3.70 40.70 60.00
C GLU A 545 -3.31 39.73 61.13
N GLU A 546 -2.81 38.53 60.80
CA GLU A 546 -2.00 37.74 61.73
C GLU A 546 -0.56 37.71 61.19
N GLU A 547 0.38 38.12 62.05
CA GLU A 547 1.75 38.49 61.66
C GLU A 547 2.66 37.29 61.38
N GLU A 548 3.68 37.49 60.53
CA GLU A 548 4.79 36.54 60.34
C GLU A 548 5.73 36.58 61.57
N GLU A 549 5.50 35.73 62.59
CA GLU A 549 6.57 35.40 63.53
C GLU A 549 7.51 34.33 62.91
N GLU A 550 8.71 34.76 62.51
CA GLU A 550 9.80 33.85 62.17
C GLU A 550 10.28 33.10 63.42
N ASP A 551 10.05 31.79 63.47
CA ASP A 551 10.90 30.89 64.28
C ASP A 551 11.62 29.89 63.36
N LYS A 552 12.96 29.95 63.39
CA LYS A 552 13.81 29.26 62.41
C LYS A 552 14.36 27.94 62.95
N GLU A 553 13.80 26.82 62.54
CA GLU A 553 14.54 25.56 62.47
C GLU A 553 14.87 25.20 61.01
N GLU A 554 16.15 25.31 60.67
CA GLU A 554 16.72 25.04 59.35
C GLU A 554 16.96 23.53 59.17
N ASP A 555 15.96 22.78 58.70
CA ASP A 555 16.15 21.42 58.19
C ASP A 555 15.98 21.40 56.66
N THR A 556 16.96 20.81 55.96
CA THR A 556 17.14 21.02 54.52
C THR A 556 16.27 20.09 53.67
N GLU A 557 15.00 20.43 53.49
CA GLU A 557 14.12 19.69 52.58
C GLU A 557 14.61 19.83 51.13
N THR A 558 15.14 18.72 50.57
CA THR A 558 15.57 18.67 49.17
C THR A 558 14.36 18.74 48.24
N GLN A 559 14.11 19.93 47.68
CA GLN A 559 13.03 20.18 46.72
C GLN A 559 13.00 19.12 45.61
N LEU A 560 11.90 18.36 45.55
CA LEU A 560 11.70 17.34 44.52
C LEU A 560 11.58 17.99 43.13
N PRO A 561 12.27 17.49 42.09
CA PRO A 561 12.17 18.06 40.76
C PRO A 561 10.73 17.99 40.23
N ASP A 562 10.31 19.07 39.56
CA ASP A 562 9.01 19.15 38.92
C ASP A 562 8.90 18.19 37.72
N ALA A 563 7.68 17.96 37.25
CA ALA A 563 7.42 17.03 36.16
C ALA A 563 8.08 17.46 34.84
N CYS A 564 8.13 18.76 34.54
CA CYS A 564 8.76 19.30 33.34
C CYS A 564 10.29 19.12 33.39
N THR A 565 10.93 19.35 34.54
CA THR A 565 12.37 19.06 34.73
C THR A 565 12.70 17.56 34.54
N ILE A 566 11.83 16.66 35.02
CA ILE A 566 11.98 15.20 34.75
C ILE A 566 11.83 14.90 33.25
N VAL A 567 10.85 15.50 32.58
CA VAL A 567 10.66 15.35 31.12
C VAL A 567 11.86 15.88 30.33
N ASP A 568 12.49 16.95 30.80
CA ASP A 568 13.66 17.53 30.13
C ASP A 568 14.87 16.62 30.19
N ALA A 569 15.11 15.97 31.32
CA ALA A 569 16.18 14.99 31.47
C ALA A 569 16.07 13.81 30.48
N ILE A 570 14.85 13.45 30.05
CA ILE A 570 14.61 12.32 29.13
C ILE A 570 14.34 12.73 27.67
N LEU A 571 13.85 13.94 27.38
CA LEU A 571 13.56 14.39 26.02
C LEU A 571 14.61 15.35 25.45
N SER A 572 15.17 16.29 26.22
CA SER A 572 16.16 17.25 25.68
C SER A 572 17.48 16.62 25.20
N PRO A 573 18.04 15.56 25.81
CA PRO A 573 19.29 14.98 25.33
C PRO A 573 19.14 14.31 23.95
N GLN A 574 19.99 14.73 23.01
CA GLN A 574 20.07 14.13 21.67
C GLN A 574 20.28 12.60 21.75
N ASN A 575 21.16 12.15 22.65
CA ASN A 575 21.49 10.75 22.90
C ASN A 575 20.68 10.08 24.04
N SER A 576 19.49 10.60 24.40
CA SER A 576 18.63 9.99 25.43
C SER A 576 18.35 8.51 25.16
N SER A 577 18.70 7.66 26.13
CA SER A 577 18.40 6.22 26.13
C SER A 577 16.89 5.97 26.19
N SER A 578 16.18 6.66 27.09
CA SER A 578 14.73 6.50 27.28
C SER A 578 13.94 6.85 26.00
N TYR A 579 14.40 7.83 25.23
CA TYR A 579 13.85 8.11 23.89
C TYR A 579 14.13 6.96 22.91
N ALA A 580 15.36 6.43 22.89
CA ALA A 580 15.72 5.32 22.00
C ALA A 580 14.95 4.03 22.33
N GLU A 581 14.66 3.80 23.61
CA GLU A 581 13.84 2.69 24.09
C GLU A 581 12.37 2.89 23.79
N GLY A 582 11.81 4.09 23.98
CA GLY A 582 10.45 4.43 23.53
C GLY A 582 10.28 4.28 22.01
N CYS A 583 11.26 4.72 21.22
CA CYS A 583 11.29 4.53 19.77
C CYS A 583 11.35 3.04 19.38
N LYS A 584 12.18 2.25 20.07
CA LYS A 584 12.28 0.79 19.90
C LYS A 584 10.99 0.07 20.32
N TRP A 585 10.28 0.57 21.34
CA TRP A 585 9.01 0.04 21.82
C TRP A 585 7.87 0.31 20.83
N LYS A 586 7.77 1.55 20.33
CA LYS A 586 6.71 1.96 19.39
C LYS A 586 6.94 1.47 17.95
N TYR A 587 8.18 1.48 17.46
CA TYR A 587 8.52 1.30 16.04
C TYR A 587 9.56 0.18 15.75
N GLY A 588 9.91 -0.63 16.75
CA GLY A 588 10.90 -1.71 16.64
C GLY A 588 10.36 -3.02 16.06
N LYS A 589 10.52 -4.13 16.80
CA LYS A 589 10.20 -5.49 16.34
C LYS A 589 8.70 -5.88 16.37
N MET A 590 7.81 -4.99 16.80
CA MET A 590 6.37 -5.18 16.52
C MET A 590 6.10 -4.92 15.03
N PRO A 591 5.10 -5.58 14.40
CA PRO A 591 4.78 -5.33 13.00
C PRO A 591 4.56 -3.84 12.69
N ARG A 592 5.11 -3.37 11.56
CA ARG A 592 4.76 -2.03 11.01
C ARG A 592 3.48 -2.13 10.18
N GLY A 593 2.45 -2.63 10.85
CA GLY A 593 1.07 -2.86 10.44
C GLY A 593 0.26 -2.91 11.74
N GLY A 594 -0.98 -2.42 11.72
CA GLY A 594 -1.71 -2.14 12.96
C GLY A 594 -2.00 -3.41 13.76
N LEU A 595 -1.46 -3.50 14.99
CA LEU A 595 -2.04 -4.37 16.01
C LEU A 595 -3.50 -3.96 16.20
N GLY A 596 -4.44 -4.76 15.70
CA GLY A 596 -5.86 -4.52 15.83
C GLY A 596 -6.34 -4.55 17.30
N TRP A 597 -7.63 -4.33 17.49
CA TRP A 597 -8.25 -4.60 18.79
C TRP A 597 -8.13 -6.11 19.09
N LEU A 598 -7.71 -6.46 20.30
CA LEU A 598 -7.51 -7.86 20.69
C LEU A 598 -8.72 -8.34 21.47
N CYS A 599 -9.59 -9.11 20.81
CA CYS A 599 -10.86 -9.61 21.35
C CYS A 599 -10.89 -11.16 21.42
N ASN A 600 -9.77 -11.78 21.81
CA ASN A 600 -9.55 -13.23 21.69
C ASN A 600 -9.50 -13.91 23.06
N ASN A 601 -10.24 -15.02 23.21
CA ASN A 601 -10.49 -15.73 24.47
C ASN A 601 -9.25 -16.36 25.15
N LYS A 602 -8.06 -16.29 24.54
CA LYS A 602 -6.81 -16.87 25.08
C LYS A 602 -5.90 -15.86 25.81
N GLY A 603 -6.35 -14.62 25.99
CA GLY A 603 -5.58 -13.55 26.65
C GLY A 603 -5.60 -13.60 28.19
N SER A 604 -6.76 -13.81 28.80
CA SER A 604 -6.91 -13.93 30.25
C SER A 604 -6.69 -15.38 30.70
N LYS A 605 -5.90 -15.59 31.76
CA LYS A 605 -5.90 -16.86 32.51
C LYS A 605 -7.05 -16.83 33.51
N GLY A 606 -8.18 -17.39 33.11
CA GLY A 606 -9.41 -17.50 33.88
C GLY A 606 -10.56 -17.70 32.91
N ASP A 607 -11.24 -18.85 33.00
CA ASP A 607 -12.13 -19.37 31.95
C ASP A 607 -13.49 -18.63 31.82
N ASP A 608 -13.66 -17.51 32.55
CA ASP A 608 -14.89 -16.70 32.61
C ASP A 608 -14.82 -15.34 31.86
N GLU A 609 -13.64 -14.88 31.38
CA GLU A 609 -13.50 -13.55 30.73
C GLU A 609 -13.75 -13.54 29.21
N GLY A 610 -14.92 -14.02 28.79
CA GLY A 610 -15.40 -13.83 27.42
C GLY A 610 -15.59 -12.34 27.05
N GLY A 611 -15.20 -11.96 25.83
CA GLY A 611 -15.61 -10.69 25.20
C GLY A 611 -14.77 -9.42 25.46
N LEU A 612 -13.70 -9.47 26.26
CA LEU A 612 -12.85 -8.30 26.48
C LEU A 612 -12.03 -7.92 25.22
N CYS A 613 -12.18 -6.68 24.75
CA CYS A 613 -11.43 -6.12 23.61
C CYS A 613 -10.37 -5.10 24.07
N ILE A 614 -9.08 -5.40 23.89
CA ILE A 614 -7.98 -4.52 24.32
C ILE A 614 -7.61 -3.51 23.20
N PRO A 615 -7.59 -2.18 23.46
CA PRO A 615 -7.26 -1.16 22.47
C PRO A 615 -5.82 -1.27 21.91
N PRO A 616 -5.60 -0.96 20.61
CA PRO A 616 -4.26 -0.87 20.01
C PRO A 616 -3.29 0.04 20.78
N ARG A 617 -3.81 1.15 21.32
CA ARG A 617 -3.10 2.10 22.20
C ARG A 617 -2.61 1.40 23.46
N ARG A 618 -3.51 0.79 24.25
CA ARG A 618 -3.18 0.02 25.46
C ARG A 618 -2.19 -1.11 25.18
N ARG A 619 -2.37 -1.86 24.07
CA ARG A 619 -1.46 -2.94 23.65
C ARG A 619 -0.02 -2.47 23.40
N ARG A 620 0.16 -1.18 23.06
CA ARG A 620 1.45 -0.54 22.75
C ARG A 620 1.90 0.49 23.80
N LEU A 621 1.24 0.55 24.95
CA LEU A 621 1.53 1.47 26.07
C LEU A 621 2.98 1.31 26.54
N TYR A 622 3.71 2.42 26.72
CA TYR A 622 5.11 2.40 27.13
C TYR A 622 5.25 2.17 28.64
N LEU A 623 5.89 1.05 29.02
CA LEU A 623 6.04 0.61 30.41
C LEU A 623 7.50 0.61 30.89
N GLY A 624 8.40 1.33 30.19
CA GLY A 624 9.87 1.21 30.31
C GLY A 624 10.39 1.09 31.75
N ASN A 625 10.44 2.21 32.48
CA ASN A 625 11.03 2.26 33.82
C ASN A 625 10.14 1.61 34.89
N LEU A 626 8.84 1.41 34.60
CA LEU A 626 7.95 0.63 35.46
C LEU A 626 8.35 -0.86 35.53
N LYS A 627 9.02 -1.41 34.50
CA LYS A 627 9.58 -2.77 34.52
C LYS A 627 10.79 -2.94 35.45
N THR A 628 11.46 -1.86 35.83
CA THR A 628 12.64 -1.87 36.72
C THR A 628 12.32 -1.55 38.18
N VAL A 629 11.08 -1.13 38.47
CA VAL A 629 10.55 -1.03 39.84
C VAL A 629 10.69 -2.39 40.52
N ASN A 630 11.08 -2.36 41.80
CA ASN A 630 11.30 -3.53 42.66
C ASN A 630 11.11 -3.12 44.13
N GLU A 631 11.21 -4.09 45.05
CA GLU A 631 10.99 -3.91 46.50
C GLU A 631 11.85 -2.82 47.18
N ASN A 632 12.98 -2.41 46.59
CA ASN A 632 13.86 -1.34 47.10
C ASN A 632 13.58 0.03 46.47
N THR A 633 12.54 0.17 45.65
CA THR A 633 12.19 1.42 44.94
C THR A 633 11.38 2.32 45.87
N SER A 634 11.78 3.58 46.06
CA SER A 634 11.00 4.51 46.89
C SER A 634 9.71 4.96 46.21
N GLN A 635 8.75 5.48 46.98
CA GLN A 635 7.54 6.11 46.43
C GLN A 635 7.86 7.33 45.53
N VAL A 636 9.03 7.98 45.72
CA VAL A 636 9.51 9.11 44.89
C VAL A 636 10.12 8.62 43.58
N ASP A 637 10.85 7.50 43.59
CA ASP A 637 11.34 6.85 42.37
C ASP A 637 10.18 6.28 41.54
N LEU A 638 9.15 5.76 42.20
CA LEU A 638 7.91 5.35 41.56
C LEU A 638 7.21 6.52 40.86
N ARG A 639 7.15 7.71 41.50
CA ARG A 639 6.60 8.95 40.90
C ARG A 639 7.36 9.28 39.63
N LYS A 640 8.69 9.29 39.71
CA LYS A 640 9.56 9.55 38.57
C LYS A 640 9.34 8.56 37.43
N ALA A 641 9.31 7.25 37.71
CA ALA A 641 9.09 6.22 36.71
C ALA A 641 7.74 6.34 35.97
N PHE A 642 6.67 6.72 36.67
CA PHE A 642 5.37 7.02 36.04
C PHE A 642 5.41 8.28 35.17
N ILE A 643 5.99 9.39 35.65
CA ILE A 643 6.15 10.64 34.88
C ILE A 643 6.95 10.36 33.59
N GLU A 644 8.09 9.68 33.69
CA GLU A 644 8.93 9.35 32.55
C GLU A 644 8.21 8.47 31.53
N CYS A 645 7.46 7.45 31.99
CA CYS A 645 6.71 6.59 31.08
C CYS A 645 5.56 7.33 30.38
N ALA A 646 4.76 8.10 31.12
CA ALA A 646 3.61 8.82 30.58
C ALA A 646 4.00 9.95 29.61
N ALA A 647 5.13 10.63 29.86
CA ALA A 647 5.70 11.61 28.95
C ALA A 647 6.19 10.99 27.64
N ILE A 648 6.93 9.88 27.70
CA ILE A 648 7.41 9.16 26.51
C ILE A 648 6.23 8.61 25.70
N GLU A 649 5.23 8.04 26.36
CA GLU A 649 3.99 7.62 25.71
C GLU A 649 3.31 8.78 24.98
N THR A 650 3.10 9.92 25.66
CA THR A 650 2.39 11.07 25.10
C THR A 650 3.13 11.70 23.92
N PHE A 651 4.46 11.81 24.01
CA PHE A 651 5.31 12.29 22.91
C PHE A 651 5.13 11.43 21.64
N PHE A 652 5.17 10.09 21.77
CA PHE A 652 5.00 9.21 20.62
C PHE A 652 3.54 9.10 20.16
N ALA A 653 2.56 9.17 21.08
CA ALA A 653 1.14 9.23 20.73
C ALA A 653 0.80 10.49 19.93
N TRP A 654 1.41 11.65 20.25
CA TRP A 654 1.25 12.89 19.49
C TRP A 654 1.85 12.77 18.09
N HIS A 655 3.00 12.10 17.95
CA HIS A 655 3.56 11.79 16.63
C HIS A 655 2.61 10.91 15.81
N GLU A 656 2.11 9.80 16.38
CA GLU A 656 1.20 8.89 15.68
C GLU A 656 -0.14 9.56 15.33
N TYR A 657 -0.72 10.36 16.23
CA TYR A 657 -1.94 11.14 15.95
C TYR A 657 -1.73 12.12 14.79
N LYS A 658 -0.59 12.82 14.74
CA LYS A 658 -0.28 13.70 13.60
C LYS A 658 -0.05 12.93 12.30
N MET A 659 0.51 11.71 12.34
CA MET A 659 0.64 10.88 11.14
C MET A 659 -0.71 10.31 10.67
N GLU A 660 -1.61 9.91 11.58
CA GLU A 660 -2.99 9.55 11.24
C GLU A 660 -3.73 10.74 10.61
N LYS A 661 -3.73 11.91 11.26
CA LYS A 661 -4.39 13.12 10.73
C LYS A 661 -3.77 13.65 9.43
N LYS A 662 -2.45 13.56 9.28
CA LYS A 662 -1.76 13.84 8.02
C LYS A 662 -2.26 12.90 6.92
N LYS A 663 -2.30 11.58 7.19
CA LYS A 663 -2.78 10.58 6.24
C LYS A 663 -4.25 10.81 5.84
N GLU A 664 -5.13 11.00 6.82
CA GLU A 664 -6.55 11.36 6.62
C GLU A 664 -6.69 12.59 5.71
N LYS A 665 -5.91 13.65 5.97
CA LYS A 665 -5.90 14.89 5.15
C LYS A 665 -5.20 14.72 3.80
N GLU A 666 -4.16 13.89 3.64
CA GLU A 666 -3.47 13.66 2.36
C GLU A 666 -4.31 12.83 1.40
N GLU A 667 -4.90 11.74 1.88
CA GLU A 667 -5.84 10.92 1.13
C GLU A 667 -7.18 11.67 0.89
N GLU A 668 -7.45 12.79 1.57
CA GLU A 668 -8.52 13.76 1.28
C GLU A 668 -8.08 14.88 0.31
N VAL A 669 -6.82 15.32 0.33
CA VAL A 669 -6.26 16.37 -0.54
C VAL A 669 -5.78 15.83 -1.89
N GLU A 670 -5.65 14.51 -2.05
CA GLU A 670 -5.73 13.91 -3.39
C GLU A 670 -7.15 14.10 -3.98
N LEU A 671 -8.16 14.38 -3.15
CA LEU A 671 -9.59 14.51 -3.49
C LEU A 671 -10.11 15.96 -3.56
N VAL A 672 -9.28 16.98 -3.35
CA VAL A 672 -9.55 18.39 -3.73
C VAL A 672 -8.26 19.02 -4.30
N TYR A 673 -8.31 20.06 -5.14
CA TYR A 673 -7.10 20.67 -5.70
C TYR A 673 -6.12 21.17 -4.62
N LYS A 674 -4.81 21.09 -4.88
CA LYS A 674 -3.72 21.46 -3.94
C LYS A 674 -3.89 22.87 -3.36
N ALA A 675 -4.44 22.94 -2.16
CA ALA A 675 -4.20 24.03 -1.21
C ALA A 675 -3.12 23.58 -0.22
N THR A 676 -2.11 24.41 0.04
CA THR A 676 -1.24 24.24 1.21
C THR A 676 -1.99 24.67 2.46
N VAL A 677 -2.90 23.81 2.93
CA VAL A 677 -3.55 23.97 4.22
C VAL A 677 -2.48 23.77 5.31
N PRO A 678 -2.33 24.71 6.26
CA PRO A 678 -1.46 24.49 7.41
C PRO A 678 -1.91 23.26 8.22
N ASN A 679 -0.98 22.64 8.95
CA ASN A 679 -1.39 21.65 9.96
C ASN A 679 -2.03 22.38 11.14
N GLU A 680 -3.33 22.63 11.02
CA GLU A 680 -4.25 23.22 12.00
C GLU A 680 -4.03 22.67 13.42
N GLN A 681 -3.80 21.37 13.57
CA GLN A 681 -3.46 20.70 14.82
C GLN A 681 -2.13 21.21 15.43
N ASP A 682 -1.10 21.48 14.62
CA ASP A 682 0.13 22.14 15.07
C ASP A 682 -0.07 23.66 15.29
N GLN A 683 -1.09 24.30 14.71
CA GLN A 683 -1.40 25.72 14.94
C GLN A 683 -2.14 25.92 16.28
N GLN A 684 -3.13 25.07 16.58
CA GLN A 684 -3.77 24.99 17.89
C GLN A 684 -2.73 24.74 18.98
N LEU A 685 -1.86 23.73 18.81
CA LEU A 685 -0.81 23.48 19.79
C LEU A 685 0.16 24.66 19.92
N LYS A 686 0.48 25.39 18.84
CA LYS A 686 1.27 26.62 18.90
C LYS A 686 0.60 27.79 19.61
N ASN A 687 -0.73 27.77 19.73
CA ASN A 687 -1.49 28.69 20.57
C ASN A 687 -1.60 28.20 22.03
N GLY A 688 -1.01 27.04 22.35
CA GLY A 688 -1.12 26.40 23.65
C GLY A 688 -2.43 25.64 23.82
N GLU A 689 -3.01 25.10 22.74
CA GLU A 689 -4.29 24.40 22.76
C GLU A 689 -4.18 22.95 22.25
N ILE A 690 -4.64 22.01 23.07
CA ILE A 690 -4.63 20.57 22.79
C ILE A 690 -5.97 20.19 22.13
N HIS A 691 -5.92 19.71 20.88
CA HIS A 691 -7.08 19.26 20.11
C HIS A 691 -7.85 18.13 20.81
N ASP A 692 -9.18 18.20 20.89
CA ASP A 692 -9.99 17.34 21.77
C ASP A 692 -9.86 15.84 21.51
N GLU A 693 -9.85 15.39 20.24
CA GLU A 693 -9.55 13.99 19.90
C GLU A 693 -8.25 13.47 20.55
N PHE A 694 -7.22 14.32 20.64
CA PHE A 694 -5.97 13.96 21.29
C PHE A 694 -6.03 14.09 22.82
N LYS A 695 -6.75 15.10 23.34
CA LYS A 695 -7.07 15.26 24.78
C LYS A 695 -7.72 13.96 25.32
N ARG A 696 -8.68 13.38 24.60
CA ARG A 696 -9.32 12.09 24.94
C ARG A 696 -8.32 10.91 24.93
N ARG A 697 -7.43 10.83 23.93
CA ARG A 697 -6.36 9.81 23.90
C ARG A 697 -5.38 9.94 25.07
N MET A 698 -5.10 11.15 25.55
CA MET A 698 -4.34 11.37 26.79
C MET A 698 -5.13 10.89 28.00
N PHE A 699 -6.43 11.20 28.10
CA PHE A 699 -7.29 10.74 29.20
C PHE A 699 -7.34 9.22 29.33
N TYR A 700 -7.56 8.47 28.24
CA TYR A 700 -7.54 7.00 28.26
C TYR A 700 -6.16 6.45 28.69
N THR A 701 -5.08 7.10 28.26
CA THR A 701 -3.69 6.73 28.62
C THR A 701 -3.38 6.96 30.09
N PHE A 702 -3.75 8.13 30.62
CA PHE A 702 -3.61 8.46 32.03
C PHE A 702 -4.43 7.51 32.93
N SER A 703 -5.64 7.17 32.50
CA SER A 703 -6.51 6.20 33.19
C SER A 703 -5.94 4.78 33.20
N ASP A 704 -5.29 4.33 32.11
CA ASP A 704 -4.64 3.02 32.07
C ASP A 704 -3.38 2.98 32.95
N TYR A 705 -2.62 4.08 33.08
CA TYR A 705 -1.54 4.16 34.08
C TYR A 705 -2.07 4.12 35.51
N LYS A 706 -3.23 4.73 35.80
CA LYS A 706 -3.92 4.60 37.09
C LYS A 706 -4.26 3.14 37.38
N ASP A 707 -4.93 2.45 36.47
CA ASP A 707 -5.32 1.05 36.68
C ASP A 707 -4.11 0.10 36.80
N ILE A 708 -2.96 0.45 36.21
CA ILE A 708 -1.69 -0.25 36.47
C ILE A 708 -1.20 -0.03 37.90
N LEU A 709 -1.22 1.20 38.44
CA LEU A 709 -0.85 1.48 39.85
C LEU A 709 -1.73 0.69 40.83
N PHE A 710 -3.04 0.70 40.63
CA PHE A 710 -3.98 -0.06 41.46
C PHE A 710 -4.00 -1.57 41.17
N GLY A 711 -3.27 -2.02 40.15
CA GLY A 711 -3.28 -3.42 39.73
C GLY A 711 -4.65 -3.92 39.24
N LYS A 712 -5.52 -3.02 38.79
CA LYS A 712 -6.88 -3.26 38.27
C LYS A 712 -6.90 -3.40 36.74
N ASP A 713 -5.78 -3.09 36.08
CA ASP A 713 -5.62 -3.20 34.63
C ASP A 713 -5.80 -4.64 34.11
N LYS A 714 -6.74 -4.83 33.17
CA LYS A 714 -7.06 -6.10 32.51
C LYS A 714 -6.11 -6.44 31.35
N GLY A 715 -4.91 -5.86 31.31
CA GLY A 715 -3.93 -6.04 30.25
C GLY A 715 -3.17 -7.36 30.35
N SER A 716 -3.59 -8.35 29.57
CA SER A 716 -3.09 -9.74 29.40
C SER A 716 -1.56 -10.01 29.36
N ALA A 717 -0.69 -9.00 29.35
CA ALA A 717 0.76 -9.19 29.25
C ALA A 717 1.39 -9.71 30.56
N ASN A 718 2.17 -10.80 30.47
CA ASN A 718 3.01 -11.35 31.57
C ASN A 718 3.94 -10.31 32.24
N ASP A 719 4.25 -9.21 31.57
CA ASP A 719 5.05 -8.12 32.14
C ASP A 719 4.21 -7.18 33.03
N VAL A 720 2.91 -7.00 32.76
CA VAL A 720 2.01 -6.18 33.59
C VAL A 720 1.77 -6.85 34.94
N GLN A 721 1.65 -8.19 34.97
CA GLN A 721 1.56 -8.95 36.23
C GLN A 721 2.79 -8.75 37.12
N LYS A 722 4.00 -8.75 36.54
CA LYS A 722 5.24 -8.44 37.27
C LYS A 722 5.29 -7.00 37.77
N ILE A 723 4.93 -6.04 36.93
CA ILE A 723 4.86 -4.62 37.31
C ILE A 723 3.89 -4.45 38.49
N LYS A 724 2.71 -5.09 38.45
CA LYS A 724 1.75 -5.09 39.56
C LYS A 724 2.40 -5.59 40.85
N THR A 725 2.96 -6.80 40.87
CA THR A 725 3.61 -7.36 42.07
C THR A 725 4.77 -6.47 42.58
N ASN A 726 5.56 -5.89 41.68
CA ASN A 726 6.66 -5.01 42.07
C ASN A 726 6.15 -3.69 42.69
N ILE A 727 5.06 -3.13 42.17
CA ILE A 727 4.37 -1.97 42.78
C ILE A 727 3.74 -2.36 44.12
N ASP A 728 3.11 -3.54 44.22
CA ASP A 728 2.51 -4.05 45.46
C ASP A 728 3.55 -4.09 46.61
N ASN A 729 4.79 -4.50 46.31
CA ASN A 729 5.89 -4.55 47.26
C ASN A 729 6.39 -3.16 47.71
N VAL A 730 6.35 -2.14 46.83
CA VAL A 730 6.77 -0.76 47.18
C VAL A 730 5.91 -0.19 48.29
N PHE A 731 4.59 -0.38 48.24
CA PHE A 731 3.68 0.10 49.29
C PHE A 731 3.78 -0.73 50.58
N GLN A 732 3.99 -2.05 50.49
CA GLN A 732 4.19 -2.91 51.66
C GLN A 732 5.46 -2.56 52.46
N ASN A 733 6.54 -2.11 51.80
CA ASN A 733 7.78 -1.74 52.49
C ASN A 733 7.76 -0.34 53.13
N SER A 734 6.77 0.50 52.85
CA SER A 734 6.68 1.87 53.40
C SER A 734 6.05 2.00 54.80
N GLY A 735 5.70 0.90 55.48
CA GLY A 735 5.03 0.94 56.79
C GLY A 735 5.49 -0.11 57.81
N LYS A 736 5.41 0.23 59.11
CA LYS A 736 5.63 -0.73 60.21
C LYS A 736 4.52 -1.79 60.24
N ARG A 737 4.84 -2.98 60.75
CA ARG A 737 3.93 -4.14 60.88
C ARG A 737 2.64 -3.83 61.66
N THR A 738 1.55 -3.55 60.95
CA THR A 738 0.16 -3.82 61.36
C THR A 738 -0.62 -4.43 60.19
N SER A 739 -1.84 -4.91 60.44
CA SER A 739 -2.47 -5.97 59.62
C SER A 739 -3.42 -5.51 58.51
N SER A 740 -3.53 -6.36 57.49
CA SER A 740 -4.58 -6.45 56.46
C SER A 740 -4.46 -5.53 55.23
N ALA A 741 -4.99 -6.03 54.10
CA ALA A 741 -4.78 -5.47 52.76
C ALA A 741 -5.55 -4.17 52.46
N GLN A 742 -6.49 -3.75 53.31
CA GLN A 742 -7.23 -2.48 53.13
C GLN A 742 -6.27 -1.28 53.11
N ASN A 743 -5.28 -1.29 54.00
CA ASN A 743 -4.29 -0.21 54.17
C ASN A 743 -3.47 0.03 52.88
N THR A 744 -3.31 -0.97 52.02
CA THR A 744 -2.51 -0.86 50.77
C THR A 744 -3.31 -0.30 49.58
N GLU A 745 -4.63 -0.20 49.67
CA GLU A 745 -5.46 0.46 48.66
C GLU A 745 -5.59 1.96 48.97
N GLU A 746 -5.87 2.31 50.22
CA GLU A 746 -5.90 3.68 50.74
C GLU A 746 -4.57 4.42 50.47
N GLN A 747 -3.43 3.79 50.77
CA GLN A 747 -2.08 4.32 50.45
C GLN A 747 -1.87 4.62 48.95
N ARG A 748 -2.55 3.91 48.04
CA ARG A 748 -2.47 4.19 46.60
C ARG A 748 -3.43 5.30 46.16
N GLU A 749 -4.58 5.45 46.82
CA GLU A 749 -5.47 6.59 46.60
C GLU A 749 -4.84 7.90 47.12
N GLU A 750 -4.16 7.88 48.27
CA GLU A 750 -3.32 8.97 48.75
C GLU A 750 -2.17 9.29 47.78
N TRP A 751 -1.39 8.28 47.37
CA TRP A 751 -0.26 8.44 46.45
C TRP A 751 -0.71 8.98 45.09
N TRP A 752 -1.83 8.49 44.54
CA TRP A 752 -2.37 8.98 43.26
C TRP A 752 -2.92 10.39 43.40
N THR A 753 -3.54 10.74 44.53
CA THR A 753 -3.99 12.11 44.81
C THR A 753 -2.81 13.08 44.88
N LYS A 754 -1.69 12.67 45.50
CA LYS A 754 -0.46 13.47 45.61
C LYS A 754 0.34 13.57 44.30
N TYR A 755 0.45 12.49 43.54
CA TYR A 755 1.41 12.38 42.42
C TYR A 755 0.76 12.24 41.03
N GLY A 756 -0.52 11.87 40.93
CA GLY A 756 -1.31 11.89 39.70
C GLY A 756 -1.28 13.23 38.95
N PRO A 757 -1.39 14.40 39.63
CA PRO A 757 -1.23 15.70 38.99
C PRO A 757 0.11 15.84 38.26
N HIS A 758 1.23 15.46 38.89
CA HIS A 758 2.55 15.53 38.27
C HIS A 758 2.73 14.57 37.09
N ILE A 759 2.05 13.42 37.09
CA ILE A 759 2.04 12.50 35.94
C ILE A 759 1.33 13.18 34.76
N TRP A 760 0.19 13.85 35.00
CA TRP A 760 -0.51 14.64 33.99
C TRP A 760 0.32 15.83 33.48
N ASP A 761 0.95 16.58 34.39
CA ASP A 761 1.86 17.68 34.03
C ASP A 761 2.99 17.17 33.11
N GLY A 762 3.58 16.00 33.41
CA GLY A 762 4.58 15.35 32.56
C GLY A 762 4.08 15.01 31.16
N MET A 763 2.82 14.56 31.03
CA MET A 763 2.19 14.34 29.72
C MET A 763 2.03 15.64 28.93
N VAL A 764 1.61 16.74 29.58
CA VAL A 764 1.47 18.05 28.94
C VAL A 764 2.84 18.66 28.58
N CYS A 765 3.83 18.56 29.47
CA CYS A 765 5.22 18.97 29.23
C CYS A 765 5.83 18.29 28.00
N ALA A 766 5.52 17.01 27.77
CA ALA A 766 5.99 16.27 26.60
C ALA A 766 5.46 16.81 25.26
N LEU A 767 4.32 17.52 25.24
CA LEU A 767 3.80 18.19 24.04
C LEU A 767 4.52 19.49 23.70
N GLY A 768 5.32 20.05 24.63
CA GLY A 768 6.23 21.16 24.36
C GLY A 768 7.41 20.82 23.44
N TYR A 769 7.54 19.56 22.99
CA TYR A 769 8.66 19.05 22.21
C TYR A 769 8.31 18.74 20.74
N THR A 770 9.24 19.04 19.83
CA THR A 770 9.13 18.63 18.43
C THR A 770 9.29 17.11 18.29
N THR A 771 8.28 16.46 17.71
CA THR A 771 8.27 15.01 17.49
C THR A 771 9.38 14.51 16.54
N GLU A 772 9.87 15.39 15.65
CA GLU A 772 10.92 15.09 14.66
C GLU A 772 12.36 15.16 15.24
N LYS A 773 12.61 16.09 16.18
CA LYS A 773 13.97 16.48 16.58
C LYS A 773 14.25 16.47 18.08
N LYS A 774 13.19 16.50 18.92
CA LYS A 774 13.25 16.80 20.35
C LYS A 774 13.75 18.22 20.68
N ASP A 775 13.77 19.14 19.71
CA ASP A 775 13.87 20.57 20.00
C ASP A 775 12.61 21.00 20.79
N VAL A 776 12.76 21.78 21.87
CA VAL A 776 11.63 22.46 22.53
C VAL A 776 11.00 23.43 21.53
N ILE A 777 9.67 23.42 21.41
CA ILE A 777 8.93 24.30 20.49
C ILE A 777 8.84 25.71 21.12
N PRO A 778 9.52 26.75 20.57
CA PRO A 778 9.62 28.05 21.23
C PRO A 778 8.28 28.77 21.33
N GLY A 779 7.97 29.33 22.50
CA GLY A 779 6.71 30.00 22.78
C GLY A 779 5.50 29.08 22.87
N VAL A 780 5.70 27.76 22.94
CA VAL A 780 4.64 26.75 23.04
C VAL A 780 4.72 26.02 24.37
N ARG A 781 5.91 25.60 24.77
CA ARG A 781 6.16 25.09 26.13
C ARG A 781 5.74 26.13 27.17
N GLU A 782 6.09 27.40 26.95
CA GLU A 782 5.80 28.53 27.81
C GLU A 782 4.29 28.85 27.87
N LYS A 783 3.54 28.57 26.79
CA LYS A 783 2.07 28.66 26.80
C LYS A 783 1.41 27.46 27.46
N LEU A 784 1.91 26.24 27.26
CA LEU A 784 1.37 25.04 27.90
C LEU A 784 1.62 25.07 29.41
N ILE A 785 2.83 25.40 29.85
CA ILE A 785 3.14 25.67 31.27
C ILE A 785 2.38 26.91 31.76
N GLY A 786 2.27 27.95 30.93
CA GLY A 786 1.43 29.12 31.22
C GLY A 786 -0.04 28.77 31.44
N HIS A 787 -0.58 27.77 30.73
CA HIS A 787 -1.94 27.26 30.91
C HIS A 787 -2.08 26.26 32.07
N ILE A 788 -1.00 25.59 32.50
CA ILE A 788 -0.96 24.85 33.77
C ILE A 788 -1.01 25.85 34.94
N ASN A 789 -0.16 26.88 34.91
CA ASN A 789 -0.07 27.88 35.97
C ASN A 789 -1.31 28.81 36.00
N ASN A 790 -1.80 29.24 34.84
CA ASN A 790 -3.05 30.00 34.69
C ASN A 790 -4.27 29.07 34.51
N LYS A 791 -4.32 28.01 35.32
CA LYS A 791 -5.46 27.10 35.58
C LYS A 791 -6.01 26.26 34.41
N LYS A 792 -6.04 26.73 33.16
CA LYS A 792 -6.67 26.11 31.96
C LYS A 792 -6.34 24.62 31.73
N TYR A 793 -5.12 24.16 32.03
CA TYR A 793 -4.71 22.74 31.94
C TYR A 793 -4.19 22.14 33.26
N GLN A 794 -4.26 22.89 34.35
CA GLN A 794 -3.98 22.38 35.69
C GLN A 794 -4.92 21.20 36.00
N TYR A 795 -4.38 20.13 36.59
CA TYR A 795 -5.14 18.93 36.95
C TYR A 795 -6.48 19.24 37.63
N ILE A 796 -6.52 20.23 38.52
CA ILE A 796 -7.70 20.66 39.31
C ILE A 796 -8.85 21.21 38.46
N ASN A 797 -8.59 21.84 37.31
CA ASN A 797 -9.65 22.46 36.48
C ASN A 797 -10.04 21.58 35.30
N VAL A 798 -9.12 20.74 34.79
CA VAL A 798 -9.48 19.62 33.90
C VAL A 798 -10.18 18.50 34.70
N LYS A 799 -10.06 18.50 36.03
CA LYS A 799 -10.60 17.51 36.98
C LYS A 799 -12.03 17.08 36.67
N LYS A 800 -12.93 18.01 36.34
CA LYS A 800 -14.34 17.70 36.08
C LYS A 800 -14.52 16.78 34.85
N ASP A 801 -13.85 17.09 33.73
CA ASP A 801 -13.79 16.22 32.55
C ASP A 801 -13.02 14.92 32.82
N LEU A 802 -11.90 15.07 33.55
CA LEU A 802 -10.89 14.03 33.72
C LEU A 802 -11.37 12.93 34.65
N GLU A 803 -11.96 13.27 35.80
CA GLU A 803 -12.49 12.32 36.77
C GLU A 803 -13.69 11.54 36.22
N GLU A 804 -14.55 12.17 35.41
CA GLU A 804 -15.67 11.47 34.77
C GLU A 804 -15.19 10.34 33.84
N ILE A 805 -13.94 10.38 33.36
CA ILE A 805 -13.31 9.29 32.59
C ILE A 805 -12.40 8.41 33.47
N VAL A 806 -11.58 9.02 34.35
CA VAL A 806 -10.56 8.35 35.18
C VAL A 806 -11.14 7.50 36.32
N TYR A 807 -12.43 7.62 36.63
CA TYR A 807 -13.14 6.69 37.51
C TYR A 807 -14.10 5.74 36.77
N ARG A 808 -14.23 5.81 35.43
CA ARG A 808 -14.95 4.79 34.66
C ARG A 808 -14.19 3.45 34.69
N PRO A 809 -14.89 2.30 34.81
CA PRO A 809 -14.27 0.98 34.70
C PRO A 809 -13.52 0.85 33.38
N GLN A 810 -12.34 0.22 33.40
CA GLN A 810 -11.46 0.16 32.23
C GLN A 810 -12.15 -0.38 30.97
N PHE A 811 -12.99 -1.39 31.11
CA PHE A 811 -13.80 -1.94 30.01
C PHE A 811 -14.71 -0.90 29.36
N ILE A 812 -15.38 -0.05 30.15
CA ILE A 812 -16.29 1.00 29.64
C ILE A 812 -15.49 2.04 28.86
N ARG A 813 -14.35 2.49 29.39
CA ARG A 813 -13.44 3.43 28.69
C ARG A 813 -12.92 2.86 27.37
N TRP A 814 -12.61 1.57 27.32
CA TRP A 814 -12.15 0.91 26.09
C TRP A 814 -13.29 0.76 25.06
N PHE A 815 -14.54 0.54 25.49
CA PHE A 815 -15.69 0.48 24.59
C PHE A 815 -16.06 1.87 24.04
N GLU A 816 -15.87 2.93 24.84
CA GLU A 816 -15.95 4.33 24.41
C GLU A 816 -14.83 4.66 23.39
N GLU A 817 -13.56 4.35 23.71
CA GLU A 817 -12.42 4.50 22.78
C GLU A 817 -12.65 3.73 21.46
N TRP A 818 -13.30 2.57 21.53
CA TRP A 818 -13.69 1.78 20.37
C TRP A 818 -14.72 2.52 19.50
N ALA A 819 -15.77 3.07 20.10
CA ALA A 819 -16.86 3.74 19.38
C ALA A 819 -16.37 5.02 18.68
N GLU A 820 -15.58 5.85 19.36
CA GLU A 820 -14.98 7.06 18.77
C GLU A 820 -14.11 6.72 17.55
N GLU A 821 -13.20 5.75 17.71
CA GLU A 821 -12.32 5.29 16.62
C GLU A 821 -13.11 4.65 15.47
N PHE A 822 -14.20 3.93 15.77
CA PHE A 822 -15.10 3.37 14.77
C PHE A 822 -15.76 4.46 13.94
N CYS A 823 -16.45 5.42 14.58
CA CYS A 823 -17.16 6.49 13.88
C CYS A 823 -16.22 7.31 12.98
N ARG A 824 -15.07 7.70 13.53
CA ARG A 824 -14.02 8.44 12.83
C ARG A 824 -13.50 7.68 11.59
N LYS A 825 -13.17 6.39 11.74
CA LYS A 825 -12.64 5.56 10.65
C LYS A 825 -13.70 5.10 9.65
N ARG A 826 -14.98 5.00 10.05
CA ARG A 826 -16.13 4.71 9.17
C ARG A 826 -16.33 5.86 8.18
N THR A 827 -16.49 7.09 8.66
CA THR A 827 -16.65 8.30 7.83
C THR A 827 -15.54 8.42 6.80
N TYR A 828 -14.29 8.27 7.25
CA TYR A 828 -13.12 8.36 6.39
C TYR A 828 -13.09 7.25 5.31
N LYS A 829 -13.33 5.98 5.68
CA LYS A 829 -13.37 4.87 4.71
C LYS A 829 -14.51 5.00 3.70
N LEU A 830 -15.69 5.46 4.13
CA LEU A 830 -16.84 5.70 3.24
C LEU A 830 -16.54 6.81 2.21
N LYS A 831 -15.77 7.84 2.58
CA LYS A 831 -15.30 8.88 1.65
C LYS A 831 -14.41 8.32 0.53
N ASN A 832 -13.49 7.41 0.86
CA ASN A 832 -12.64 6.76 -0.14
C ASN A 832 -13.46 5.89 -1.09
N VAL A 833 -14.36 5.06 -0.55
CA VAL A 833 -15.27 4.22 -1.35
C VAL A 833 -16.12 5.10 -2.27
N LYS A 834 -16.69 6.20 -1.77
CA LYS A 834 -17.44 7.17 -2.59
C LYS A 834 -16.61 7.66 -3.78
N VAL A 835 -15.35 8.03 -3.57
CA VAL A 835 -14.50 8.47 -4.69
C VAL A 835 -14.15 7.34 -5.64
N ASP A 836 -13.79 6.15 -5.15
CA ASP A 836 -13.45 5.04 -6.03
C ASP A 836 -14.66 4.56 -6.86
N CYS A 837 -15.88 4.74 -6.36
CA CYS A 837 -17.12 4.26 -6.97
C CYS A 837 -18.01 5.33 -7.67
N ARG A 838 -17.88 6.62 -7.35
CA ARG A 838 -18.67 7.73 -7.94
C ARG A 838 -17.84 8.94 -8.38
N GLY A 839 -16.55 8.97 -8.04
CA GLY A 839 -15.64 10.05 -8.40
C GLY A 839 -15.48 11.14 -7.34
N LYS A 840 -14.54 12.03 -7.63
CA LYS A 840 -14.15 13.22 -6.87
C LYS A 840 -15.09 14.39 -7.13
N TYR A 841 -15.47 14.57 -8.40
CA TYR A 841 -16.50 15.50 -8.83
C TYR A 841 -17.74 14.75 -9.30
N GLU A 842 -18.90 15.35 -9.10
CA GLU A 842 -20.17 14.79 -9.55
C GLU A 842 -20.16 14.62 -11.08
N GLY A 843 -20.56 13.42 -11.54
CA GLY A 843 -20.56 13.09 -12.97
C GLY A 843 -19.29 12.45 -13.53
N GLU A 844 -18.20 12.30 -12.76
CA GLU A 844 -16.94 11.71 -13.29
C GLU A 844 -17.08 10.26 -13.75
N LYS A 845 -17.75 9.41 -12.96
CA LYS A 845 -17.93 7.96 -13.19
C LYS A 845 -19.07 7.41 -12.33
N TYR A 846 -19.56 6.21 -12.64
CA TYR A 846 -20.44 5.46 -11.76
C TYR A 846 -20.07 3.97 -11.84
N CYS A 847 -19.50 3.41 -10.78
CA CYS A 847 -19.06 2.02 -10.73
C CYS A 847 -19.83 1.18 -9.71
N SER A 848 -19.98 -0.11 -9.96
CA SER A 848 -20.49 -1.06 -8.96
C SER A 848 -19.41 -1.53 -7.99
N GLY A 849 -19.82 -1.96 -6.79
CA GLY A 849 -18.94 -2.64 -5.83
C GLY A 849 -18.37 -3.97 -6.35
N ASP A 850 -18.90 -4.48 -7.47
CA ASP A 850 -18.35 -5.62 -8.19
C ASP A 850 -17.26 -5.24 -9.20
N GLY A 851 -17.15 -3.97 -9.58
CA GLY A 851 -16.11 -3.45 -10.47
C GLY A 851 -16.55 -3.24 -11.93
N GLU A 852 -17.84 -3.22 -12.23
CA GLU A 852 -18.35 -2.74 -13.51
C GLU A 852 -18.36 -1.20 -13.56
N ALA A 853 -18.38 -0.65 -14.77
CA ALA A 853 -18.65 0.76 -15.03
C ALA A 853 -20.07 0.86 -15.62
N CYS A 854 -21.00 1.45 -14.87
CA CYS A 854 -22.44 1.29 -15.08
C CYS A 854 -22.97 2.05 -16.31
N GLU A 855 -22.18 2.99 -16.84
CA GLU A 855 -22.43 3.66 -18.12
C GLU A 855 -22.16 2.77 -19.35
N ASN A 856 -21.44 1.66 -19.17
CA ASN A 856 -21.11 0.72 -20.25
C ASN A 856 -22.16 -0.38 -20.45
N ILE A 857 -23.04 -0.64 -19.49
CA ILE A 857 -24.09 -1.68 -19.59
C ILE A 857 -25.01 -1.43 -20.80
N VAL A 858 -25.42 -0.18 -21.01
CA VAL A 858 -26.21 0.31 -22.15
C VAL A 858 -25.52 0.06 -23.51
N ARG A 859 -24.21 -0.20 -23.49
CA ARG A 859 -23.33 -0.30 -24.66
C ARG A 859 -22.62 -1.66 -24.77
N GLN A 860 -22.89 -2.59 -23.84
CA GLN A 860 -22.18 -3.86 -23.76
C GLN A 860 -22.52 -4.72 -24.99
N ASN A 861 -21.50 -5.41 -25.52
CA ASN A 861 -21.73 -6.44 -26.52
C ASN A 861 -22.04 -7.78 -25.85
N TYR A 862 -23.14 -8.42 -26.25
CA TYR A 862 -23.57 -9.71 -25.73
C TYR A 862 -23.15 -10.89 -26.62
N ASP A 863 -22.35 -10.68 -27.68
CA ASP A 863 -21.61 -11.81 -28.31
C ASP A 863 -20.36 -12.25 -27.50
N THR A 864 -19.97 -11.47 -26.48
CA THR A 864 -18.64 -11.59 -25.84
C THR A 864 -18.69 -11.26 -24.36
N VAL A 865 -18.12 -12.15 -23.52
CA VAL A 865 -17.82 -11.81 -22.11
C VAL A 865 -16.86 -10.62 -22.08
N SER A 866 -17.23 -9.56 -21.35
CA SER A 866 -16.44 -8.32 -21.27
C SER A 866 -15.65 -8.21 -19.95
N ASP A 867 -14.68 -7.30 -19.91
CA ASP A 867 -13.84 -7.03 -18.73
C ASP A 867 -14.58 -6.21 -17.65
N PHE A 868 -14.07 -6.26 -16.41
CA PHE A 868 -14.56 -5.44 -15.29
C PHE A 868 -13.75 -4.13 -15.19
N PHE A 869 -14.26 -3.08 -15.83
CA PHE A 869 -13.51 -1.83 -16.09
C PHE A 869 -13.25 -0.91 -14.89
N CYS A 870 -13.84 -1.15 -13.71
CA CYS A 870 -13.67 -0.31 -12.52
C CYS A 870 -13.17 -1.08 -11.27
N PRO A 871 -12.02 -1.79 -11.35
CA PRO A 871 -11.52 -2.66 -10.28
C PRO A 871 -11.07 -1.89 -9.01
N ARG A 872 -10.97 -0.55 -9.06
CA ARG A 872 -10.72 0.28 -7.87
C ARG A 872 -11.91 0.31 -6.93
N CYS A 873 -13.13 0.55 -7.45
CA CYS A 873 -14.36 0.55 -6.65
C CYS A 873 -14.51 -0.79 -5.92
N ALA A 874 -14.38 -1.90 -6.64
CA ALA A 874 -14.45 -3.23 -6.05
C ALA A 874 -13.43 -3.43 -4.92
N LYS A 875 -12.15 -3.12 -5.15
CA LYS A 875 -11.10 -3.28 -4.12
C LYS A 875 -11.36 -2.44 -2.87
N SER A 876 -11.82 -1.20 -3.03
CA SER A 876 -12.18 -0.34 -1.90
C SER A 876 -13.46 -0.82 -1.20
N CYS A 877 -14.44 -1.37 -1.93
CA CYS A 877 -15.62 -2.01 -1.37
C CYS A 877 -15.32 -3.28 -0.57
N ASN A 878 -14.45 -4.17 -1.06
CA ASN A 878 -14.03 -5.35 -0.30
C ASN A 878 -13.16 -4.98 0.92
N SER A 879 -12.30 -3.95 0.81
CA SER A 879 -11.55 -3.39 1.94
C SER A 879 -12.44 -2.71 3.00
N TYR A 880 -13.57 -2.14 2.59
CA TYR A 880 -14.61 -1.68 3.51
C TYR A 880 -15.33 -2.88 4.15
N LYS A 881 -15.79 -3.86 3.36
CA LYS A 881 -16.47 -5.07 3.83
C LYS A 881 -15.64 -5.87 4.86
N GLN A 882 -14.38 -6.16 4.54
CA GLN A 882 -13.47 -6.83 5.48
C GLN A 882 -13.31 -6.06 6.78
N TRP A 883 -13.19 -4.73 6.72
CA TRP A 883 -13.05 -3.90 7.91
C TRP A 883 -14.34 -3.81 8.73
N ILE A 884 -15.50 -3.63 8.10
CA ILE A 884 -16.78 -3.43 8.81
C ILE A 884 -17.23 -4.72 9.50
N ASN A 885 -17.06 -5.88 8.86
CA ASN A 885 -17.32 -7.20 9.48
C ASN A 885 -16.41 -7.46 10.70
N VAL A 886 -15.14 -7.01 10.67
CA VAL A 886 -14.26 -7.08 11.85
C VAL A 886 -14.79 -6.16 12.97
N LYS A 887 -15.30 -4.97 12.62
CA LYS A 887 -15.89 -4.04 13.60
C LYS A 887 -17.20 -4.51 14.20
N GLU A 888 -18.07 -5.16 13.42
CA GLU A 888 -19.27 -5.83 13.90
C GLU A 888 -18.95 -6.89 14.96
N HIS A 889 -17.96 -7.75 14.70
CA HIS A 889 -17.50 -8.78 15.65
C HIS A 889 -16.84 -8.18 16.91
N GLU A 890 -16.02 -7.13 16.78
CA GLU A 890 -15.46 -6.39 17.92
C GLU A 890 -16.59 -5.73 18.77
N PHE A 891 -17.61 -5.17 18.13
CA PHE A 891 -18.76 -4.53 18.78
C PHE A 891 -19.65 -5.54 19.53
N ASN A 892 -19.98 -6.67 18.88
CA ASN A 892 -20.83 -7.70 19.47
C ASN A 892 -20.19 -8.31 20.72
N LYS A 893 -18.88 -8.58 20.72
CA LYS A 893 -18.15 -9.06 21.90
C LYS A 893 -18.14 -8.07 23.06
N GLN A 894 -17.99 -6.78 22.79
CA GLN A 894 -18.07 -5.75 23.83
C GLN A 894 -19.50 -5.59 24.36
N THR A 895 -20.51 -5.74 23.50
CA THR A 895 -21.92 -5.74 23.88
C THR A 895 -22.27 -6.95 24.77
N GLU A 896 -21.75 -8.14 24.46
CA GLU A 896 -21.85 -9.33 25.32
C GLU A 896 -21.17 -9.09 26.69
N LYS A 897 -19.93 -8.57 26.70
CA LYS A 897 -19.21 -8.27 27.95
C LYS A 897 -19.86 -7.18 28.78
N TYR A 898 -20.51 -6.19 28.16
CA TYR A 898 -21.34 -5.19 28.86
C TYR A 898 -22.51 -5.85 29.61
N LYS A 899 -23.25 -6.75 28.95
CA LYS A 899 -24.35 -7.50 29.59
C LYS A 899 -23.88 -8.38 30.75
N MET A 900 -22.65 -8.90 30.70
CA MET A 900 -22.03 -9.63 31.81
C MET A 900 -21.73 -8.70 32.99
N GLU A 901 -20.90 -7.67 32.79
CA GLU A 901 -20.47 -6.76 33.88
C GLU A 901 -21.68 -6.03 34.54
N ILE A 902 -22.73 -5.72 33.76
CA ILE A 902 -24.01 -5.19 34.26
C ILE A 902 -24.76 -6.19 35.15
N ASN A 903 -24.76 -7.48 34.82
CA ASN A 903 -25.37 -8.49 35.70
C ASN A 903 -24.49 -8.76 36.94
N ASP A 904 -23.17 -8.83 36.77
CA ASP A 904 -22.21 -9.06 37.83
C ASP A 904 -22.14 -7.92 38.86
N SER A 905 -22.63 -6.72 38.53
CA SER A 905 -22.84 -5.62 39.49
C SER A 905 -23.67 -6.02 40.72
N LYS A 906 -24.47 -7.10 40.63
CA LYS A 906 -25.21 -7.68 41.76
C LYS A 906 -24.28 -8.30 42.81
N SER A 907 -23.08 -8.76 42.42
CA SER A 907 -22.02 -9.35 43.27
C SER A 907 -21.16 -8.30 44.03
N LYS A 908 -20.03 -8.68 44.64
CA LYS A 908 -19.12 -7.77 45.37
C LYS A 908 -17.97 -7.24 44.49
N ASN A 909 -18.28 -6.36 43.54
CA ASN A 909 -17.30 -5.69 42.67
C ASN A 909 -16.97 -4.27 43.19
N TYR A 910 -15.70 -3.82 43.10
CA TYR A 910 -15.28 -2.43 43.40
C TYR A 910 -16.10 -1.39 42.60
N TYR A 911 -16.35 -1.65 41.32
CA TYR A 911 -17.11 -0.75 40.45
C TYR A 911 -18.65 -0.89 40.59
N LYS A 912 -19.15 -1.55 41.65
CA LYS A 912 -20.58 -1.81 41.86
C LYS A 912 -21.44 -0.55 41.85
N GLU A 913 -20.97 0.53 42.45
CA GLU A 913 -21.75 1.78 42.51
C GLU A 913 -21.79 2.51 41.17
N PHE A 914 -20.68 2.47 40.41
CA PHE A 914 -20.65 2.93 39.03
C PHE A 914 -21.67 2.18 38.17
N TYR A 915 -21.64 0.84 38.17
CA TYR A 915 -22.58 0.05 37.36
C TYR A 915 -24.04 0.21 37.80
N LYS A 916 -24.33 0.36 39.11
CA LYS A 916 -25.66 0.72 39.60
C LYS A 916 -26.13 2.08 39.08
N ASN A 917 -25.25 3.08 39.07
CA ASN A 917 -25.61 4.42 38.57
C ASN A 917 -25.71 4.44 37.04
N LEU A 918 -24.96 3.58 36.34
CA LEU A 918 -25.10 3.35 34.90
C LEU A 918 -26.47 2.72 34.58
N GLN A 919 -26.92 1.72 35.34
CA GLN A 919 -28.27 1.13 35.25
C GLN A 919 -29.41 2.12 35.55
N LYS A 920 -29.17 3.16 36.39
CA LYS A 920 -30.15 4.24 36.61
C LYS A 920 -30.19 5.23 35.45
N LYS A 921 -29.06 5.47 34.78
CA LYS A 921 -28.93 6.41 33.65
C LYS A 921 -29.42 5.80 32.33
N TYR A 922 -29.25 4.49 32.16
CA TYR A 922 -29.60 3.72 30.97
C TYR A 922 -30.46 2.54 31.40
N ALA A 923 -31.77 2.62 31.15
CA ALA A 923 -32.76 1.63 31.63
C ALA A 923 -32.61 0.26 30.94
N THR A 924 -32.13 0.27 29.70
CA THR A 924 -31.82 -0.91 28.88
C THR A 924 -30.37 -0.91 28.42
N ASP A 925 -29.89 -2.07 27.98
CA ASP A 925 -28.61 -2.17 27.28
C ASP A 925 -28.63 -1.42 25.93
N THR A 926 -29.78 -1.36 25.27
CA THR A 926 -30.00 -0.52 24.07
C THR A 926 -29.88 0.99 24.33
N ASP A 927 -30.13 1.48 25.55
CA ASP A 927 -29.93 2.91 25.87
C ASP A 927 -28.44 3.26 26.02
N PHE A 928 -27.68 2.37 26.68
CA PHE A 928 -26.23 2.53 26.78
C PHE A 928 -25.57 2.43 25.39
N VAL A 929 -25.94 1.41 24.60
CA VAL A 929 -25.47 1.23 23.22
C VAL A 929 -25.86 2.43 22.33
N ALA A 930 -27.05 3.00 22.52
CA ALA A 930 -27.42 4.25 21.85
C ALA A 930 -26.49 5.41 22.23
N SER A 931 -26.08 5.54 23.49
CA SER A 931 -25.21 6.64 23.95
C SER A 931 -23.76 6.55 23.46
N LEU A 932 -23.32 5.41 22.93
CA LEU A 932 -22.01 5.29 22.27
C LEU A 932 -21.89 6.14 20.99
N LYS A 933 -22.99 6.73 20.50
CA LYS A 933 -23.01 7.69 19.37
C LYS A 933 -22.85 9.16 19.81
N ASP A 934 -22.79 9.43 21.11
CA ASP A 934 -22.76 10.78 21.65
C ASP A 934 -21.33 11.36 21.62
N GLY A 935 -21.18 12.66 21.38
CA GLY A 935 -19.88 13.31 21.26
C GLY A 935 -19.28 13.22 19.85
N SER A 936 -18.12 12.57 19.68
CA SER A 936 -17.37 12.63 18.40
C SER A 936 -18.07 11.92 17.24
N CYS A 937 -18.91 10.93 17.54
CA CYS A 937 -19.77 10.24 16.59
C CYS A 937 -20.93 11.11 16.06
N SER A 938 -21.35 12.16 16.78
CA SER A 938 -22.57 12.92 16.49
C SER A 938 -22.45 13.89 15.30
N ASN A 939 -21.23 14.33 14.96
CA ASN A 939 -21.01 15.50 14.09
C ASN A 939 -20.94 15.22 12.59
N ASN A 940 -21.20 14.00 12.11
CA ASN A 940 -20.97 13.57 10.72
C ASN A 940 -22.26 13.28 9.91
N ILE A 941 -23.34 14.03 10.14
CA ILE A 941 -24.65 13.76 9.50
C ILE A 941 -24.84 14.60 8.23
N THR A 942 -24.51 14.02 7.07
CA THR A 942 -25.13 14.36 5.78
C THR A 942 -25.46 13.10 4.99
N GLY A 943 -26.74 12.92 4.66
CA GLY A 943 -27.26 11.77 3.91
C GLY A 943 -27.16 10.42 4.64
N ASN A 944 -27.17 9.34 3.85
CA ASN A 944 -27.36 7.94 4.26
C ASN A 944 -26.18 7.31 5.04
N ASN A 945 -25.42 8.11 5.79
CA ASN A 945 -24.23 7.68 6.54
C ASN A 945 -24.42 7.72 8.07
N LYS A 946 -25.66 7.93 8.56
CA LYS A 946 -26.00 7.93 9.99
C LYS A 946 -25.45 6.68 10.69
N ILE A 947 -24.99 6.84 11.93
CA ILE A 947 -24.56 5.75 12.81
C ILE A 947 -25.63 5.59 13.89
N ASP A 948 -26.09 4.36 14.07
CA ASP A 948 -26.99 3.95 15.13
C ASP A 948 -26.66 2.51 15.52
N PHE A 949 -26.02 2.33 16.68
CA PHE A 949 -25.57 1.01 17.13
C PHE A 949 -26.73 0.07 17.50
N ASN A 950 -27.95 0.58 17.71
CA ASN A 950 -29.14 -0.25 17.86
C ASN A 950 -29.65 -0.77 16.49
N ARG A 951 -29.33 -0.08 15.39
CA ARG A 951 -29.63 -0.50 14.01
C ARG A 951 -28.38 -1.13 13.38
N GLN A 952 -27.89 -2.22 13.99
CA GLN A 952 -26.65 -2.91 13.60
C GLN A 952 -26.55 -3.19 12.09
N ASN A 953 -27.63 -3.70 11.48
CA ASN A 953 -27.72 -4.00 10.05
C ASN A 953 -27.47 -2.79 9.13
N GLU A 954 -27.65 -1.55 9.61
CA GLU A 954 -27.36 -0.31 8.87
C GLU A 954 -25.98 0.27 9.24
N THR A 955 -25.59 0.17 10.51
CA THR A 955 -24.29 0.66 11.00
C THR A 955 -23.12 -0.18 10.48
N PHE A 956 -23.24 -1.51 10.54
CA PHE A 956 -22.24 -2.46 10.03
C PHE A 956 -22.53 -2.94 8.60
N GLY A 957 -23.68 -2.53 8.04
CA GLY A 957 -24.12 -2.92 6.70
C GLY A 957 -23.21 -2.44 5.55
N PRO A 958 -23.39 -3.03 4.36
CA PRO A 958 -22.75 -2.56 3.13
C PRO A 958 -23.18 -1.13 2.77
N THR A 959 -22.28 -0.35 2.18
CA THR A 959 -22.57 1.03 1.74
C THR A 959 -23.14 1.07 0.33
N GLU A 960 -24.05 2.00 0.07
CA GLU A 960 -24.74 2.16 -1.23
C GLU A 960 -23.80 2.43 -2.41
N TYR A 961 -22.63 3.01 -2.16
CA TYR A 961 -21.61 3.19 -3.19
C TYR A 961 -21.07 1.84 -3.74
N CYS A 962 -21.23 0.76 -2.97
CA CYS A 962 -20.85 -0.62 -3.31
C CYS A 962 -22.00 -1.49 -3.82
N LYS A 963 -23.19 -0.92 -4.09
CA LYS A 963 -24.26 -1.63 -4.82
C LYS A 963 -23.73 -2.17 -6.17
N ALA A 964 -24.44 -3.17 -6.70
CA ALA A 964 -24.38 -3.54 -8.09
C ALA A 964 -24.71 -2.32 -8.99
N CYS A 965 -24.45 -2.43 -10.29
CA CYS A 965 -24.97 -1.43 -11.21
C CYS A 965 -26.51 -1.58 -11.31
N PRO A 966 -27.27 -0.48 -11.46
CA PRO A 966 -28.65 -0.56 -11.92
C PRO A 966 -28.71 -1.39 -13.20
N VAL A 967 -29.67 -2.30 -13.31
CA VAL A 967 -29.62 -3.36 -14.34
C VAL A 967 -29.67 -2.83 -15.77
N PHE A 968 -30.38 -1.71 -16.00
CA PHE A 968 -30.41 -1.00 -17.29
C PHE A 968 -29.23 -0.03 -17.50
N GLY A 969 -28.30 0.06 -16.54
CA GLY A 969 -27.20 1.02 -16.52
C GLY A 969 -27.61 2.43 -16.09
N VAL A 970 -26.69 3.38 -16.27
CA VAL A 970 -26.88 4.80 -15.91
C VAL A 970 -26.56 5.74 -17.06
N GLN A 971 -27.17 6.93 -17.03
CA GLN A 971 -26.97 7.99 -18.02
C GLN A 971 -26.60 9.32 -17.34
N TYR A 972 -25.56 9.99 -17.82
CA TYR A 972 -25.19 11.30 -17.31
C TYR A 972 -26.02 12.40 -18.00
N LYS A 973 -26.89 13.09 -17.24
CA LYS A 973 -27.81 14.11 -17.76
C LYS A 973 -27.93 15.27 -16.77
N LYS A 974 -27.98 16.50 -17.29
CA LYS A 974 -28.12 17.78 -16.55
C LYS A 974 -27.07 18.07 -15.45
N GLY A 975 -26.03 17.25 -15.31
CA GLY A 975 -25.01 17.37 -14.26
C GLY A 975 -25.00 16.24 -13.23
N VAL A 976 -25.94 15.29 -13.33
CA VAL A 976 -26.12 14.18 -12.37
C VAL A 976 -26.15 12.85 -13.13
N TRP A 977 -25.70 11.77 -12.48
CA TRP A 977 -25.96 10.41 -12.95
C TRP A 977 -27.41 10.04 -12.65
N ASN A 978 -28.19 9.77 -13.68
CA ASN A 978 -29.57 9.32 -13.56
C ASN A 978 -29.59 7.82 -13.90
N GLU A 979 -30.24 7.02 -13.08
CA GLU A 979 -30.49 5.61 -13.40
C GLU A 979 -31.50 5.53 -14.56
N LEU A 980 -31.41 4.49 -15.40
CA LEU A 980 -32.31 4.33 -16.53
C LEU A 980 -33.64 3.71 -16.07
N PRO A 981 -34.79 4.39 -16.26
CA PRO A 981 -36.06 3.88 -15.79
C PRO A 981 -36.52 2.68 -16.62
N GLU A 982 -37.18 1.74 -15.96
CA GLU A 982 -37.58 0.41 -16.47
C GLU A 982 -38.64 0.41 -17.58
N LYS A 983 -39.18 1.58 -17.96
CA LYS A 983 -40.38 1.69 -18.81
C LYS A 983 -40.13 2.31 -20.18
N GLN A 984 -39.77 1.46 -21.15
CA GLN A 984 -40.72 1.00 -22.19
C GLN A 984 -39.98 0.16 -23.25
N CYS A 985 -40.25 -1.15 -23.27
CA CYS A 985 -39.98 -1.99 -24.44
C CYS A 985 -41.21 -2.05 -25.34
N ASP A 986 -40.96 -2.27 -26.64
CA ASP A 986 -41.92 -2.17 -27.76
C ASP A 986 -42.64 -0.83 -27.98
N GLY A 987 -42.07 0.26 -27.44
CA GLY A 987 -42.24 1.63 -27.96
C GLY A 987 -41.02 2.20 -28.72
N LYS A 988 -39.81 1.70 -28.37
CA LYS A 988 -38.46 2.16 -28.80
C LYS A 988 -38.12 3.59 -28.30
N THR A 989 -36.87 3.90 -27.93
CA THR A 989 -35.61 3.28 -28.38
C THR A 989 -34.57 3.11 -27.27
N ILE A 990 -34.19 1.86 -26.97
CA ILE A 990 -32.81 1.55 -26.53
C ILE A 990 -32.01 1.26 -27.80
N VAL A 991 -30.90 1.98 -28.04
CA VAL A 991 -30.10 1.83 -29.27
C VAL A 991 -29.16 0.61 -29.15
N ARG A 992 -29.73 -0.60 -29.16
CA ARG A 992 -28.97 -1.83 -29.32
C ARG A 992 -28.50 -1.97 -30.76
N LYS A 993 -27.27 -2.46 -30.95
CA LYS A 993 -26.75 -2.90 -32.27
C LYS A 993 -26.92 -4.39 -32.54
N LYS A 994 -27.28 -5.19 -31.52
CA LYS A 994 -27.60 -6.62 -31.61
C LYS A 994 -28.65 -7.00 -30.59
N VAL A 995 -29.45 -8.02 -30.94
CA VAL A 995 -30.44 -8.69 -30.09
C VAL A 995 -29.81 -9.99 -29.57
N ILE A 996 -30.16 -10.42 -28.35
CA ILE A 996 -29.76 -11.75 -27.84
C ILE A 996 -30.49 -12.80 -28.69
N LYS A 997 -29.73 -13.69 -29.35
CA LYS A 997 -30.27 -14.64 -30.32
C LYS A 997 -31.09 -15.77 -29.69
N ASN A 998 -30.69 -16.18 -28.49
CA ASN A 998 -31.27 -17.33 -27.79
C ASN A 998 -32.07 -16.81 -26.59
N LYS A 999 -33.28 -16.32 -26.83
CA LYS A 999 -34.25 -16.10 -25.75
C LYS A 999 -34.81 -17.46 -25.35
N ASN A 1000 -34.48 -17.91 -24.15
CA ASN A 1000 -35.31 -18.87 -23.44
C ASN A 1000 -36.06 -18.09 -22.38
N ASP A 1001 -37.36 -17.85 -22.62
CA ASP A 1001 -38.18 -16.99 -21.78
C ASP A 1001 -38.58 -17.64 -20.45
N SER A 1002 -38.17 -18.91 -20.20
CA SER A 1002 -38.33 -19.55 -18.91
C SER A 1002 -37.57 -18.79 -17.80
N ILE A 1003 -38.30 -18.37 -16.77
CA ILE A 1003 -37.73 -17.87 -15.52
C ILE A 1003 -37.05 -19.03 -14.80
N GLU A 1004 -35.76 -18.90 -14.50
CA GLU A 1004 -34.99 -19.94 -13.81
C GLU A 1004 -34.67 -19.54 -12.36
N THR A 1005 -34.95 -20.44 -11.41
CA THR A 1005 -34.60 -20.25 -9.99
C THR A 1005 -33.21 -20.78 -9.69
N LEU A 1006 -32.28 -19.86 -9.42
CA LEU A 1006 -30.90 -20.12 -9.02
C LEU A 1006 -30.75 -19.93 -7.51
N ASP A 1007 -30.61 -21.05 -6.78
CA ASP A 1007 -30.21 -21.06 -5.39
C ASP A 1007 -28.67 -20.90 -5.28
N MET A 1008 -28.20 -20.01 -4.42
CA MET A 1008 -26.77 -19.82 -4.12
C MET A 1008 -26.50 -19.85 -2.62
N LEU A 1009 -25.78 -20.87 -2.14
CA LEU A 1009 -25.34 -20.94 -0.74
C LEU A 1009 -24.13 -20.02 -0.51
N VAL A 1010 -24.18 -19.16 0.49
CA VAL A 1010 -23.07 -18.24 0.83
C VAL A 1010 -22.71 -18.38 2.30
N SER A 1011 -21.43 -18.64 2.61
CA SER A 1011 -20.96 -18.59 4.00
C SER A 1011 -21.11 -17.18 4.55
N ASP A 1012 -21.90 -17.05 5.61
CA ASP A 1012 -22.15 -15.80 6.30
C ASP A 1012 -22.05 -16.06 7.80
N SER A 1013 -21.30 -15.22 8.52
CA SER A 1013 -21.11 -15.34 9.97
C SER A 1013 -22.10 -14.49 10.79
N THR A 1014 -22.92 -13.68 10.13
CA THR A 1014 -24.02 -12.93 10.77
C THR A 1014 -25.24 -13.83 10.97
N VAL A 1015 -25.49 -14.71 10.00
CA VAL A 1015 -26.46 -15.80 10.06
C VAL A 1015 -25.88 -16.96 10.87
N LYS A 1016 -26.69 -17.56 11.76
CA LYS A 1016 -26.32 -18.74 12.58
C LYS A 1016 -27.04 -20.03 12.17
N THR A 1017 -27.86 -19.97 11.13
CA THR A 1017 -28.61 -21.11 10.58
C THR A 1017 -27.90 -21.73 9.38
N PHE A 1018 -28.38 -22.91 8.99
CA PHE A 1018 -27.99 -23.65 7.79
C PHE A 1018 -29.26 -24.04 7.02
N PRO A 1019 -29.19 -24.24 5.69
CA PRO A 1019 -30.27 -24.88 4.94
C PRO A 1019 -30.36 -26.37 5.30
N GLU A 1020 -31.56 -26.96 5.16
CA GLU A 1020 -31.92 -28.31 5.65
C GLU A 1020 -30.96 -29.45 5.25
N ASN A 1021 -30.30 -29.34 4.09
CA ASN A 1021 -29.35 -30.31 3.56
C ASN A 1021 -27.92 -30.21 4.16
N LEU A 1022 -27.61 -29.11 4.85
CA LEU A 1022 -26.38 -28.89 5.60
C LEU A 1022 -26.63 -28.80 7.12
N ASP A 1023 -27.87 -28.53 7.52
CA ASP A 1023 -28.31 -28.54 8.92
C ASP A 1023 -28.10 -29.92 9.58
N ASN A 1024 -28.05 -29.94 10.91
CA ASN A 1024 -27.73 -31.09 11.77
C ASN A 1024 -26.35 -31.77 11.54
N VAL A 1025 -25.62 -31.43 10.48
CA VAL A 1025 -24.29 -31.93 10.14
C VAL A 1025 -23.23 -30.83 10.23
N CYS A 1026 -23.48 -29.66 9.64
CA CYS A 1026 -22.53 -28.54 9.67
C CYS A 1026 -22.64 -27.70 10.97
N ASP A 1027 -23.79 -27.68 11.62
CA ASP A 1027 -24.04 -26.99 12.90
C ASP A 1027 -23.10 -27.44 14.03
N LYS A 1028 -22.74 -28.73 14.03
CA LYS A 1028 -21.83 -29.39 14.98
C LYS A 1028 -20.36 -29.33 14.53
N THR A 1029 -20.02 -28.43 13.62
CA THR A 1029 -18.65 -28.26 13.09
C THR A 1029 -18.26 -26.78 13.07
N ASP A 1030 -16.95 -26.52 13.13
CA ASP A 1030 -16.40 -25.18 12.93
C ASP A 1030 -16.28 -24.80 11.44
N ASN A 1031 -16.64 -25.68 10.48
CA ASN A 1031 -16.42 -25.49 9.04
C ASN A 1031 -16.89 -24.10 8.57
N PHE A 1032 -18.11 -23.75 8.94
CA PHE A 1032 -18.74 -22.46 8.69
C PHE A 1032 -19.44 -21.98 9.98
N LYS A 1033 -19.53 -20.67 10.20
CA LYS A 1033 -20.30 -20.09 11.33
C LYS A 1033 -21.80 -19.98 11.04
N GLY A 1034 -22.17 -20.13 9.76
CA GLY A 1034 -23.51 -20.15 9.20
C GLY A 1034 -23.44 -20.13 7.67
N ILE A 1035 -24.56 -20.48 7.02
CA ILE A 1035 -24.73 -20.43 5.57
C ILE A 1035 -26.11 -19.88 5.27
N ARG A 1036 -26.18 -18.76 4.54
CA ARG A 1036 -27.44 -18.24 3.99
C ARG A 1036 -27.69 -18.80 2.60
N LYS A 1037 -28.97 -18.94 2.22
CA LYS A 1037 -29.42 -19.41 0.91
C LYS A 1037 -29.97 -18.23 0.10
N ASP A 1038 -29.15 -17.63 -0.75
CA ASP A 1038 -29.57 -16.53 -1.62
C ASP A 1038 -30.35 -17.12 -2.82
N GLN A 1039 -31.68 -17.01 -2.81
CA GLN A 1039 -32.54 -17.52 -3.89
C GLN A 1039 -32.83 -16.43 -4.93
N TRP A 1040 -32.42 -16.65 -6.18
CA TRP A 1040 -32.59 -15.70 -7.28
C TRP A 1040 -33.53 -16.24 -8.37
N THR A 1041 -34.46 -15.42 -8.86
CA THR A 1041 -35.25 -15.70 -10.06
C THR A 1041 -34.69 -14.90 -11.24
N CYS A 1042 -34.15 -15.57 -12.25
CA CYS A 1042 -33.51 -14.96 -13.41
C CYS A 1042 -34.42 -15.03 -14.65
N GLY A 1043 -34.60 -13.89 -15.32
CA GLY A 1043 -35.50 -13.72 -16.47
C GLY A 1043 -35.03 -12.61 -17.41
N TYR A 1044 -35.46 -12.67 -18.67
CA TYR A 1044 -35.11 -11.65 -19.67
C TYR A 1044 -36.03 -10.42 -19.56
N VAL A 1045 -35.48 -9.28 -19.13
CA VAL A 1045 -36.18 -7.99 -19.08
C VAL A 1045 -35.55 -7.03 -20.09
N CYS A 1046 -36.30 -6.59 -21.09
CA CYS A 1046 -35.81 -5.70 -22.16
C CYS A 1046 -34.48 -6.18 -22.80
N ASP A 1047 -34.41 -7.47 -23.13
CA ASP A 1047 -33.24 -8.19 -23.66
C ASP A 1047 -31.99 -8.18 -22.72
N LEU A 1048 -32.16 -8.03 -21.40
CA LEU A 1048 -31.11 -8.24 -20.40
C LEU A 1048 -31.48 -9.42 -19.51
N ASP A 1049 -30.53 -10.31 -19.21
CA ASP A 1049 -30.75 -11.37 -18.22
C ASP A 1049 -30.57 -10.81 -16.80
N VAL A 1050 -31.71 -10.62 -16.11
CA VAL A 1050 -31.84 -9.97 -14.81
C VAL A 1050 -32.27 -11.00 -13.78
N CYS A 1051 -31.51 -11.09 -12.69
CA CYS A 1051 -31.79 -11.93 -11.54
C CYS A 1051 -32.31 -11.07 -10.38
N ASN A 1052 -33.51 -11.41 -9.89
CA ASN A 1052 -34.16 -10.77 -8.75
C ASN A 1052 -34.08 -11.67 -7.50
N LEU A 1053 -33.83 -11.09 -6.33
CA LEU A 1053 -33.75 -11.84 -5.07
C LEU A 1053 -35.16 -12.12 -4.52
N SER A 1054 -35.43 -13.38 -4.18
CA SER A 1054 -36.74 -13.80 -3.64
C SER A 1054 -37.07 -13.14 -2.29
N HIS A 1055 -38.30 -12.66 -2.15
CA HIS A 1055 -38.77 -11.86 -1.01
C HIS A 1055 -38.88 -12.62 0.33
N HIS A 1056 -38.81 -13.95 0.32
CA HIS A 1056 -38.95 -14.76 1.54
C HIS A 1056 -37.73 -14.71 2.48
N ASN A 1057 -36.58 -14.22 2.00
CA ASN A 1057 -35.38 -14.05 2.81
C ASN A 1057 -35.39 -12.71 3.57
N SER A 1058 -35.79 -12.75 4.84
CA SER A 1058 -35.83 -11.59 5.72
C SER A 1058 -34.45 -11.19 6.27
N ASN A 1059 -33.58 -10.57 5.45
CA ASN A 1059 -32.69 -9.43 5.83
C ASN A 1059 -31.61 -9.00 4.79
N THR A 1060 -31.11 -7.75 4.99
CA THR A 1060 -29.75 -7.24 4.68
C THR A 1060 -29.17 -7.21 3.26
N HIS A 1061 -29.71 -7.86 2.23
CA HIS A 1061 -29.16 -7.70 0.86
C HIS A 1061 -29.35 -6.28 0.33
N ILE A 1062 -28.26 -5.67 -0.14
CA ILE A 1062 -28.25 -4.28 -0.63
C ILE A 1062 -28.72 -4.15 -2.09
N ASP A 1063 -28.64 -5.25 -2.85
CA ASP A 1063 -29.06 -5.35 -4.23
C ASP A 1063 -30.26 -6.31 -4.32
N LYS A 1064 -31.43 -5.79 -4.69
CA LYS A 1064 -32.64 -6.60 -4.93
C LYS A 1064 -32.65 -7.25 -6.32
N SER A 1065 -31.96 -6.63 -7.27
CA SER A 1065 -31.90 -7.02 -8.68
C SER A 1065 -30.48 -6.81 -9.19
N ILE A 1066 -29.94 -7.79 -9.91
CA ILE A 1066 -28.58 -7.77 -10.49
C ILE A 1066 -28.61 -8.38 -11.89
N SER A 1067 -27.61 -8.11 -12.72
CA SER A 1067 -27.42 -8.89 -13.95
C SER A 1067 -26.90 -10.30 -13.60
N VAL A 1068 -27.22 -11.30 -14.42
CA VAL A 1068 -26.67 -12.66 -14.24
C VAL A 1068 -25.13 -12.68 -14.26
N ARG A 1069 -24.49 -11.73 -14.95
CA ARG A 1069 -23.03 -11.55 -14.95
C ARG A 1069 -22.48 -11.21 -13.56
N ILE A 1070 -23.20 -10.37 -12.81
CA ILE A 1070 -22.86 -10.05 -11.43
C ILE A 1070 -23.12 -11.25 -10.51
N LEU A 1071 -24.21 -12.00 -10.71
CA LEU A 1071 -24.47 -13.24 -9.97
C LEU A 1071 -23.34 -14.26 -10.18
N PHE A 1072 -22.97 -14.55 -11.44
CA PHE A 1072 -21.88 -15.46 -11.82
C PHE A 1072 -20.53 -15.05 -11.21
N LYS A 1073 -20.18 -13.76 -11.26
CA LYS A 1073 -18.96 -13.24 -10.62
C LYS A 1073 -19.00 -13.40 -9.10
N ARG A 1074 -20.11 -13.04 -8.45
CA ARG A 1074 -20.28 -13.16 -6.99
C ARG A 1074 -20.20 -14.62 -6.54
N TRP A 1075 -20.80 -15.54 -7.30
CA TRP A 1075 -20.71 -16.98 -7.07
C TRP A 1075 -19.26 -17.45 -7.07
N ILE A 1076 -18.46 -17.08 -8.08
CA ILE A 1076 -17.03 -17.43 -8.16
C ILE A 1076 -16.24 -16.86 -6.98
N GLU A 1077 -16.47 -15.60 -6.60
CA GLU A 1077 -15.81 -15.00 -5.44
C GLU A 1077 -16.15 -15.70 -4.11
N TYR A 1078 -17.42 -16.08 -3.90
CA TYR A 1078 -17.83 -16.81 -2.71
C TYR A 1078 -17.28 -18.24 -2.71
N PHE A 1079 -17.35 -18.96 -3.84
CA PHE A 1079 -16.80 -20.29 -4.00
C PHE A 1079 -15.31 -20.36 -3.66
N LEU A 1080 -14.48 -19.47 -4.20
CA LEU A 1080 -13.03 -19.47 -3.94
C LEU A 1080 -12.72 -19.20 -2.46
N LYS A 1081 -13.45 -18.26 -1.84
CA LYS A 1081 -13.30 -17.92 -0.41
C LYS A 1081 -13.67 -19.13 0.47
N ASP A 1082 -14.79 -19.79 0.19
CA ASP A 1082 -15.28 -20.91 1.00
C ASP A 1082 -14.49 -22.21 0.74
N TYR A 1083 -14.06 -22.45 -0.50
CA TYR A 1083 -13.12 -23.52 -0.84
C TYR A 1083 -11.82 -23.40 -0.04
N SER A 1084 -11.23 -22.19 0.04
CA SER A 1084 -9.98 -22.01 0.78
C SER A 1084 -10.11 -22.31 2.28
N LYS A 1085 -11.24 -21.91 2.91
CA LYS A 1085 -11.56 -22.27 4.31
C LYS A 1085 -11.67 -23.78 4.50
N LEU A 1086 -12.40 -24.48 3.61
CA LEU A 1086 -12.58 -25.92 3.68
C LEU A 1086 -11.26 -26.67 3.46
N LYS A 1087 -10.45 -26.27 2.47
CA LYS A 1087 -9.13 -26.84 2.21
C LYS A 1087 -8.23 -26.80 3.46
N GLN A 1088 -8.20 -25.68 4.17
CA GLN A 1088 -7.45 -25.54 5.42
C GLN A 1088 -7.96 -26.52 6.51
N LYS A 1089 -9.27 -26.57 6.73
CA LYS A 1089 -9.88 -27.43 7.77
C LYS A 1089 -9.83 -28.93 7.46
N LEU A 1090 -9.78 -29.30 6.19
CA LEU A 1090 -9.53 -30.68 5.75
C LEU A 1090 -8.03 -31.05 5.87
N ASN A 1091 -7.12 -30.11 5.64
CA ASN A 1091 -5.68 -30.31 5.82
C ASN A 1091 -5.32 -30.59 7.30
N SER A 1092 -5.87 -29.83 8.25
CA SER A 1092 -5.61 -30.06 9.69
C SER A 1092 -6.14 -31.42 10.18
N CYS A 1093 -7.23 -31.91 9.59
CA CYS A 1093 -7.73 -33.27 9.82
C CYS A 1093 -6.92 -34.39 9.15
N THR A 1094 -6.13 -34.09 8.10
CA THR A 1094 -5.43 -35.13 7.32
C THR A 1094 -3.92 -35.22 7.56
N ASN A 1095 -3.30 -34.21 8.19
CA ASN A 1095 -1.84 -34.10 8.38
C ASN A 1095 -1.28 -34.68 9.70
N ASN A 1096 -2.09 -35.33 10.53
CA ASN A 1096 -1.61 -35.93 11.78
C ASN A 1096 -0.66 -37.12 11.53
N GLY A 1097 0.47 -37.15 12.26
CA GLY A 1097 1.64 -37.94 11.90
C GLY A 1097 1.63 -39.42 12.34
N LYS A 1098 2.05 -40.30 11.43
CA LYS A 1098 2.40 -41.73 11.58
C LYS A 1098 1.36 -42.73 12.12
N GLU A 1099 0.35 -42.32 12.88
CA GLU A 1099 -0.78 -43.19 13.26
C GLU A 1099 -2.12 -42.49 13.01
N SER A 1100 -3.03 -43.18 12.31
CA SER A 1100 -4.35 -42.64 11.91
C SER A 1100 -5.38 -42.80 13.03
N ILE A 1101 -5.35 -41.90 14.02
CA ILE A 1101 -6.35 -41.83 15.08
C ILE A 1101 -7.68 -41.28 14.50
N CYS A 1102 -8.79 -41.98 14.73
CA CYS A 1102 -10.11 -41.49 14.33
C CYS A 1102 -10.64 -40.44 15.32
N ILE A 1103 -10.96 -39.23 14.84
CA ILE A 1103 -11.47 -38.12 15.65
C ILE A 1103 -12.89 -37.76 15.19
N ASN A 1104 -13.85 -37.70 16.12
CA ASN A 1104 -15.25 -37.40 15.80
C ASN A 1104 -15.43 -36.00 15.18
N GLU A 1105 -14.69 -35.01 15.67
CA GLU A 1105 -14.65 -33.65 15.13
C GLU A 1105 -14.31 -33.65 13.62
N CYS A 1106 -13.22 -34.32 13.24
CA CYS A 1106 -12.80 -34.43 11.84
C CYS A 1106 -13.77 -35.22 10.97
N LYS A 1107 -14.34 -36.31 11.50
CA LYS A 1107 -15.39 -37.06 10.81
C LYS A 1107 -16.55 -36.13 10.42
N ASN A 1108 -17.04 -35.32 11.35
CA ASN A 1108 -18.15 -34.38 11.10
C ASN A 1108 -17.75 -33.28 10.11
N LYS A 1109 -16.56 -32.66 10.25
CA LYS A 1109 -16.04 -31.66 9.29
C LYS A 1109 -16.00 -32.21 7.86
N CYS A 1110 -15.61 -33.47 7.69
CA CYS A 1110 -15.50 -34.12 6.38
C CYS A 1110 -16.83 -34.65 5.82
N VAL A 1111 -17.88 -34.84 6.65
CA VAL A 1111 -19.25 -35.03 6.13
C VAL A 1111 -19.83 -33.67 5.70
N CYS A 1112 -19.77 -32.63 6.55
CA CYS A 1112 -20.25 -31.29 6.20
C CYS A 1112 -19.61 -30.73 4.92
N ALA A 1113 -18.29 -30.89 4.75
CA ALA A 1113 -17.59 -30.49 3.52
C ALA A 1113 -18.05 -31.30 2.29
N GLY A 1114 -18.45 -32.57 2.47
CA GLY A 1114 -19.04 -33.41 1.43
C GLY A 1114 -20.36 -32.85 0.92
N ASN A 1115 -21.34 -32.67 1.83
CA ASN A 1115 -22.65 -32.12 1.48
C ASN A 1115 -22.52 -30.73 0.81
N TRP A 1116 -21.61 -29.87 1.29
CA TRP A 1116 -21.35 -28.56 0.67
C TRP A 1116 -20.82 -28.67 -0.77
N VAL A 1117 -19.92 -29.63 -1.04
CA VAL A 1117 -19.42 -29.89 -2.41
C VAL A 1117 -20.53 -30.40 -3.32
N GLU A 1118 -21.38 -31.31 -2.83
CA GLU A 1118 -22.51 -31.87 -3.59
C GLU A 1118 -23.54 -30.80 -3.97
N GLU A 1119 -23.85 -29.85 -3.08
CA GLU A 1119 -24.68 -28.69 -3.42
C GLU A 1119 -23.97 -27.73 -4.38
N LYS A 1120 -22.69 -27.42 -4.15
CA LYS A 1120 -21.92 -26.52 -5.04
C LYS A 1120 -21.75 -27.04 -6.46
N MET A 1121 -21.76 -28.36 -6.67
CA MET A 1121 -21.82 -28.95 -8.01
C MET A 1121 -23.16 -28.64 -8.70
N LYS A 1122 -24.29 -28.84 -8.01
CA LYS A 1122 -25.65 -28.53 -8.52
C LYS A 1122 -25.81 -27.04 -8.82
N GLU A 1123 -25.29 -26.17 -7.95
CA GLU A 1123 -25.27 -24.73 -8.18
C GLU A 1123 -24.44 -24.36 -9.42
N TRP A 1124 -23.22 -24.90 -9.54
CA TRP A 1124 -22.29 -24.54 -10.61
C TRP A 1124 -22.85 -24.89 -12.00
N GLU A 1125 -23.49 -26.06 -12.14
CA GLU A 1125 -24.09 -26.47 -13.41
C GLU A 1125 -25.17 -25.48 -13.88
N LYS A 1126 -26.09 -25.08 -12.99
CA LYS A 1126 -27.14 -24.09 -13.31
C LYS A 1126 -26.57 -22.68 -13.55
N VAL A 1127 -25.75 -22.19 -12.62
CA VAL A 1127 -25.17 -20.83 -12.67
C VAL A 1127 -24.27 -20.65 -13.89
N LYS A 1128 -23.51 -21.67 -14.28
CA LYS A 1128 -22.69 -21.63 -15.50
C LYS A 1128 -23.55 -21.63 -16.76
N LYS A 1129 -24.52 -22.55 -16.87
CA LYS A 1129 -25.43 -22.64 -18.03
C LYS A 1129 -26.15 -21.32 -18.25
N ARG A 1130 -26.88 -20.82 -17.24
CA ARG A 1130 -27.68 -19.59 -17.36
C ARG A 1130 -26.81 -18.37 -17.71
N PHE A 1131 -25.58 -18.31 -17.21
CA PHE A 1131 -24.64 -17.26 -17.59
C PHE A 1131 -24.26 -17.32 -19.09
N PHE A 1132 -23.98 -18.50 -19.66
CA PHE A 1132 -23.56 -18.63 -21.06
C PHE A 1132 -24.69 -18.65 -22.08
N ASP A 1133 -25.91 -19.06 -21.70
CA ASP A 1133 -27.10 -19.06 -22.57
C ASP A 1133 -27.28 -17.70 -23.31
N GLN A 1134 -27.05 -16.56 -22.62
CA GLN A 1134 -27.17 -15.22 -23.19
C GLN A 1134 -26.11 -14.88 -24.26
N TYR A 1135 -24.94 -15.55 -24.25
CA TYR A 1135 -23.77 -15.18 -25.06
C TYR A 1135 -23.62 -16.04 -26.34
N ASN A 1136 -24.40 -17.12 -26.50
CA ASN A 1136 -24.29 -18.06 -27.63
C ASN A 1136 -22.83 -18.55 -27.87
N VAL A 1137 -22.19 -18.98 -26.78
CA VAL A 1137 -20.81 -19.50 -26.73
C VAL A 1137 -20.83 -21.03 -26.90
N ARG A 1138 -19.81 -21.62 -27.53
CA ARG A 1138 -19.71 -23.09 -27.68
C ARG A 1138 -19.19 -23.75 -26.39
N ASP A 1139 -19.57 -24.99 -26.06
CA ASP A 1139 -19.09 -25.76 -24.90
C ASP A 1139 -17.55 -25.66 -24.69
N SER A 1140 -16.80 -25.75 -25.78
CA SER A 1140 -15.32 -25.72 -25.77
C SER A 1140 -14.73 -24.33 -25.49
N GLU A 1141 -15.53 -23.28 -25.67
CA GLU A 1141 -15.21 -21.88 -25.37
C GLU A 1141 -15.68 -21.47 -23.97
N GLU A 1142 -16.77 -22.04 -23.43
CA GLU A 1142 -17.19 -21.82 -22.03
C GLU A 1142 -16.04 -22.05 -21.06
N VAL A 1143 -15.35 -23.18 -21.20
CA VAL A 1143 -14.20 -23.56 -20.36
C VAL A 1143 -13.10 -22.49 -20.41
N TYR A 1144 -12.85 -21.89 -21.59
CA TYR A 1144 -11.92 -20.78 -21.70
C TYR A 1144 -12.44 -19.52 -21.02
N GLN A 1145 -13.73 -19.20 -21.15
CA GLN A 1145 -14.34 -18.02 -20.51
C GLN A 1145 -14.40 -18.12 -18.99
N VAL A 1146 -14.73 -19.28 -18.40
CA VAL A 1146 -14.62 -19.52 -16.95
C VAL A 1146 -13.17 -19.29 -16.50
N ASN A 1147 -12.21 -19.92 -17.19
CA ASN A 1147 -10.79 -19.81 -16.85
C ASN A 1147 -10.27 -18.37 -17.03
N SER A 1148 -10.87 -17.58 -17.93
CA SER A 1148 -10.63 -16.15 -18.09
C SER A 1148 -11.20 -15.34 -16.92
N VAL A 1149 -12.48 -15.50 -16.57
CA VAL A 1149 -13.13 -14.77 -15.47
C VAL A 1149 -12.45 -15.05 -14.12
N VAL A 1150 -12.07 -16.31 -13.85
CA VAL A 1150 -11.29 -16.68 -12.65
C VAL A 1150 -9.88 -16.09 -12.71
N GLY A 1151 -9.22 -16.06 -13.88
CA GLY A 1151 -7.90 -15.43 -14.07
C GLY A 1151 -7.92 -13.90 -14.00
N GLN A 1152 -9.05 -13.27 -14.33
CA GLN A 1152 -9.31 -11.83 -14.22
C GLN A 1152 -9.82 -11.41 -12.83
N ASN A 1153 -9.95 -12.34 -11.87
CA ASN A 1153 -10.52 -12.07 -10.55
C ASN A 1153 -9.84 -10.84 -9.91
N VAL A 1154 -10.68 -9.91 -9.44
CA VAL A 1154 -10.28 -8.65 -8.79
C VAL A 1154 -9.34 -8.91 -7.58
N TYR A 1155 -9.43 -10.09 -6.98
CA TYR A 1155 -8.63 -10.58 -5.85
C TYR A 1155 -7.79 -11.81 -6.26
N PRO A 1156 -6.61 -11.64 -6.90
CA PRO A 1156 -5.72 -12.75 -7.23
C PRO A 1156 -5.31 -13.58 -6.01
N THR A 1157 -5.32 -13.00 -4.81
CA THR A 1157 -5.10 -13.68 -3.53
C THR A 1157 -6.03 -14.87 -3.32
N ASP A 1158 -7.27 -14.77 -3.78
CA ASP A 1158 -8.30 -15.78 -3.51
C ASP A 1158 -8.11 -16.96 -4.49
N VAL A 1159 -7.63 -16.69 -5.70
CA VAL A 1159 -7.15 -17.71 -6.64
C VAL A 1159 -5.87 -18.37 -6.12
N HIS A 1160 -4.92 -17.61 -5.55
CA HIS A 1160 -3.71 -18.18 -4.97
C HIS A 1160 -3.99 -19.08 -3.74
N LYS A 1161 -5.01 -18.77 -2.93
CA LYS A 1161 -5.38 -19.57 -1.75
C LYS A 1161 -6.03 -20.92 -2.07
N VAL A 1162 -6.53 -21.15 -3.29
CA VAL A 1162 -7.10 -22.45 -3.68
C VAL A 1162 -6.10 -23.41 -4.32
N LEU A 1163 -5.00 -22.89 -4.90
CA LEU A 1163 -3.92 -23.66 -5.53
C LEU A 1163 -3.13 -24.52 -4.51
N ASP A 1164 -2.50 -25.58 -4.99
CA ASP A 1164 -1.61 -26.43 -4.18
C ASP A 1164 -0.18 -25.85 -4.09
N GLU A 1165 0.64 -26.35 -3.15
CA GLU A 1165 1.97 -25.78 -2.91
C GLU A 1165 2.89 -25.91 -4.14
N GLY A 1166 3.42 -24.78 -4.61
CA GLY A 1166 4.23 -24.70 -5.84
C GLY A 1166 3.42 -24.74 -7.14
N GLU A 1167 2.10 -24.82 -7.10
CA GLU A 1167 1.23 -24.80 -8.28
C GLU A 1167 0.97 -23.38 -8.80
N THR A 1168 0.97 -23.24 -10.13
CA THR A 1168 0.53 -22.03 -10.84
C THR A 1168 -0.86 -22.19 -11.43
N PHE A 1169 -1.58 -21.08 -11.63
CA PHE A 1169 -2.92 -21.10 -12.22
C PHE A 1169 -2.96 -21.71 -13.64
N GLU A 1170 -1.86 -21.63 -14.42
CA GLU A 1170 -1.77 -22.30 -15.72
C GLU A 1170 -1.63 -23.83 -15.58
N GLN A 1171 -0.93 -24.33 -14.56
CA GLN A 1171 -0.89 -25.77 -14.24
C GLN A 1171 -2.27 -26.27 -13.79
N LEU A 1172 -3.02 -25.48 -13.00
CA LEU A 1172 -4.41 -25.80 -12.65
C LEU A 1172 -5.27 -25.97 -13.92
N LYS A 1173 -5.23 -25.03 -14.86
CA LYS A 1173 -5.95 -25.15 -16.16
C LYS A 1173 -5.54 -26.40 -16.94
N LEU A 1174 -4.23 -26.66 -17.05
CA LEU A 1174 -3.70 -27.82 -17.77
C LEU A 1174 -4.13 -29.15 -17.12
N SER A 1175 -4.36 -29.18 -15.80
CA SER A 1175 -4.88 -30.37 -15.11
C SER A 1175 -6.34 -30.73 -15.46
N GLY A 1176 -7.06 -29.87 -16.19
CA GLY A 1176 -8.38 -30.16 -16.79
C GLY A 1176 -8.31 -30.64 -18.24
N GLY A 1177 -7.11 -30.85 -18.78
CA GLY A 1177 -6.87 -31.34 -20.13
C GLY A 1177 -7.09 -32.86 -20.27
N CYS A 1178 -7.39 -33.26 -21.50
CA CYS A 1178 -7.60 -34.66 -21.86
C CYS A 1178 -6.28 -35.33 -22.29
N PRO A 1179 -5.94 -36.52 -21.79
CA PRO A 1179 -4.86 -37.33 -22.35
C PRO A 1179 -5.18 -37.74 -23.79
N ASN A 1180 -4.18 -37.73 -24.67
CA ASN A 1180 -4.30 -38.33 -25.99
C ASN A 1180 -4.27 -39.86 -25.85
N SER A 1181 -5.41 -40.48 -25.55
CA SER A 1181 -5.60 -41.92 -25.62
C SER A 1181 -6.31 -42.29 -26.92
N GLU A 1182 -5.65 -43.09 -27.76
CA GLU A 1182 -6.27 -43.76 -28.91
C GLU A 1182 -7.27 -44.82 -28.40
N ASN A 1183 -8.50 -44.40 -28.06
CA ASN A 1183 -9.72 -45.20 -28.08
C ASN A 1183 -10.97 -44.36 -27.74
N THR A 1184 -12.14 -44.78 -28.22
CA THR A 1184 -13.37 -43.99 -28.27
C THR A 1184 -14.03 -43.71 -26.90
N LYS A 1185 -13.93 -42.46 -26.43
CA LYS A 1185 -14.98 -41.74 -25.67
C LYS A 1185 -14.67 -40.24 -25.64
N GLU A 1186 -15.67 -39.39 -25.80
CA GLU A 1186 -15.48 -37.94 -25.75
C GLU A 1186 -15.01 -37.47 -24.36
N CYS A 1187 -13.75 -37.05 -24.27
CA CYS A 1187 -13.25 -36.39 -23.08
C CYS A 1187 -13.67 -34.91 -23.09
N LYS A 1188 -14.70 -34.57 -22.32
CA LYS A 1188 -15.10 -33.17 -22.09
C LYS A 1188 -14.05 -32.47 -21.21
N LYS A 1189 -13.47 -31.39 -21.72
CA LYS A 1189 -12.52 -30.52 -21.00
C LYS A 1189 -13.18 -29.93 -19.75
N LYS A 1190 -12.42 -29.78 -18.66
CA LYS A 1190 -12.95 -29.26 -17.39
C LYS A 1190 -12.52 -27.82 -17.13
N ASP A 1191 -13.45 -27.00 -16.66
CA ASP A 1191 -13.18 -25.66 -16.15
C ASP A 1191 -12.54 -25.70 -14.75
N VAL A 1192 -11.84 -24.63 -14.36
CA VAL A 1192 -11.09 -24.61 -13.09
C VAL A 1192 -11.96 -24.80 -11.85
N ILE A 1193 -13.25 -24.43 -11.88
CA ILE A 1193 -14.18 -24.66 -10.77
C ILE A 1193 -14.48 -26.17 -10.64
N THR A 1194 -14.78 -26.84 -11.75
CA THR A 1194 -14.96 -28.30 -11.80
C THR A 1194 -13.70 -29.07 -11.39
N ILE A 1195 -12.50 -28.58 -11.74
CA ILE A 1195 -11.23 -29.16 -11.30
C ILE A 1195 -11.08 -29.05 -9.78
N LEU A 1196 -11.33 -27.86 -9.22
CA LEU A 1196 -11.22 -27.61 -7.77
C LEU A 1196 -12.23 -28.46 -6.98
N LEU A 1197 -13.51 -28.46 -7.35
CA LEU A 1197 -14.54 -29.34 -6.74
C LEU A 1197 -14.09 -30.81 -6.70
N GLY A 1198 -13.55 -31.31 -7.82
CA GLY A 1198 -13.03 -32.68 -7.92
C GLY A 1198 -11.73 -32.95 -7.13
N ARG A 1199 -10.96 -31.92 -6.75
CA ARG A 1199 -9.84 -32.06 -5.79
C ARG A 1199 -10.35 -32.13 -4.36
N LEU A 1200 -11.28 -31.26 -3.99
CA LEU A 1200 -11.87 -31.22 -2.65
C LEU A 1200 -12.61 -32.52 -2.34
N GLN A 1201 -13.34 -33.08 -3.31
CA GLN A 1201 -14.01 -34.38 -3.19
C GLN A 1201 -13.03 -35.52 -2.87
N LYS A 1202 -11.86 -35.57 -3.52
CA LYS A 1202 -10.78 -36.55 -3.22
C LYS A 1202 -10.16 -36.36 -1.82
N GLN A 1203 -10.01 -35.10 -1.38
CA GLN A 1203 -9.57 -34.81 0.00
C GLN A 1203 -10.61 -35.29 1.03
N ILE A 1204 -11.90 -35.08 0.73
CA ILE A 1204 -13.03 -35.53 1.56
C ILE A 1204 -13.10 -37.07 1.60
N GLU A 1205 -12.90 -37.76 0.49
CA GLU A 1205 -12.80 -39.24 0.45
C GLU A 1205 -11.66 -39.75 1.34
N SER A 1206 -10.46 -39.18 1.21
CA SER A 1206 -9.29 -39.53 2.03
C SER A 1206 -9.54 -39.26 3.52
N CYS A 1207 -10.21 -38.15 3.86
CA CYS A 1207 -10.60 -37.84 5.23
C CYS A 1207 -11.66 -38.82 5.78
N LYS A 1208 -12.73 -39.09 5.01
CA LYS A 1208 -13.78 -40.06 5.36
C LYS A 1208 -13.19 -41.46 5.60
N GLN A 1209 -12.17 -41.87 4.84
CA GLN A 1209 -11.43 -43.11 5.08
C GLN A 1209 -10.59 -43.07 6.37
N LYS A 1210 -9.82 -41.99 6.60
CA LYS A 1210 -8.98 -41.82 7.82
C LYS A 1210 -9.80 -41.78 9.12
N HIS A 1211 -11.05 -41.33 9.07
CA HIS A 1211 -11.93 -41.23 10.25
C HIS A 1211 -13.17 -42.13 10.16
N ASN A 1212 -13.02 -43.30 9.54
CA ASN A 1212 -14.01 -44.38 9.59
C ASN A 1212 -13.72 -45.31 10.79
N PRO A 1213 -14.66 -45.57 11.71
CA PRO A 1213 -14.44 -46.55 12.79
C PRO A 1213 -14.30 -47.97 12.24
N ASN A 1214 -13.08 -48.53 12.30
CA ASN A 1214 -12.72 -49.87 11.80
C ASN A 1214 -13.27 -51.03 12.66
N GLY A 1215 -14.56 -51.02 13.01
CA GLY A 1215 -15.32 -52.14 13.60
C GLY A 1215 -14.90 -52.64 14.99
N ARG A 1216 -13.77 -52.20 15.53
CA ARG A 1216 -13.20 -52.64 16.83
C ARG A 1216 -12.73 -51.51 17.74
N THR A 1217 -12.61 -50.29 17.23
CA THR A 1217 -12.18 -49.12 17.99
C THR A 1217 -13.12 -47.95 17.71
N PRO A 1218 -13.76 -47.34 18.73
CA PRO A 1218 -14.52 -46.12 18.54
C PRO A 1218 -13.60 -44.93 18.26
N CYS A 1219 -14.13 -43.92 17.59
CA CYS A 1219 -13.45 -42.64 17.36
C CYS A 1219 -13.48 -41.80 18.64
N VAL A 1220 -12.43 -40.99 18.86
CA VAL A 1220 -12.25 -40.23 20.11
C VAL A 1220 -12.73 -38.78 20.01
N ASP A 1221 -13.27 -38.28 21.12
CA ASP A 1221 -13.58 -36.87 21.34
C ASP A 1221 -12.34 -36.14 21.88
N THR A 1222 -11.36 -35.96 21.02
CA THR A 1222 -10.15 -35.16 21.31
C THR A 1222 -10.26 -33.83 20.57
N PRO A 1223 -10.26 -32.67 21.26
CA PRO A 1223 -10.25 -31.37 20.60
C PRO A 1223 -9.02 -31.24 19.71
N LEU A 1224 -9.21 -30.83 18.46
CA LEU A 1224 -8.08 -30.47 17.60
C LEU A 1224 -7.28 -29.29 18.20
N PRO A 1225 -5.98 -29.16 17.88
CA PRO A 1225 -5.25 -27.94 18.16
C PRO A 1225 -6.00 -26.77 17.52
N VAL A 1226 -6.51 -25.85 18.34
CA VAL A 1226 -7.26 -24.68 17.86
C VAL A 1226 -6.29 -23.77 17.10
N GLU A 1227 -6.23 -23.96 15.79
CA GLU A 1227 -5.62 -23.05 14.83
C GLU A 1227 -6.20 -21.65 15.06
N GLU A 1228 -5.32 -20.65 15.09
CA GLU A 1228 -5.78 -19.27 15.23
C GLU A 1228 -6.51 -18.88 13.94
N GLU A 1229 -7.71 -18.29 14.04
CA GLU A 1229 -8.31 -17.57 12.91
C GLU A 1229 -7.39 -16.39 12.58
N THR A 1230 -6.41 -16.62 11.70
CA THR A 1230 -5.52 -15.57 11.19
C THR A 1230 -6.39 -14.49 10.59
N ASN A 1231 -6.38 -13.33 11.24
CA ASN A 1231 -7.19 -12.18 10.86
C ASN A 1231 -6.90 -11.88 9.38
N PRO A 1232 -7.89 -11.71 8.48
CA PRO A 1232 -7.65 -11.51 7.04
C PRO A 1232 -7.03 -10.14 6.68
N LEU A 1233 -6.23 -9.58 7.58
CA LEU A 1233 -5.44 -8.35 7.50
C LEU A 1233 -3.94 -8.57 7.84
N ASP A 1234 -3.53 -9.80 8.21
CA ASP A 1234 -2.13 -10.25 8.27
C ASP A 1234 -1.67 -10.85 6.91
#